data_AF-A0A8S3TCD5-F1
#
_entry.id   AF-A0A8S3TCD5-F1
#
_cell.length_a   1.000
_cell.length_b   1.000
_cell.length_c   1.000
_cell.angle_alpha   90.00
_cell.angle_beta   90.00
_cell.angle_gamma   90.00
#
_symmetry.space_group_name_H-M   'P 1'
#
loop_
_entity.id
_entity.type
_entity.pdbx_description
1 polymer ?
#
loop_
_entity_poly.entity_id
_entity_poly.type
_entity_poly.pdbx_seq_one_letter_code
_entity_poly.pdbx_strand_id
1 'polypeptide(L)'
;MCNTFNSSLISADHVMFLGQSLVQVASLVIFLTTTLPPNEKDPPGVFDRPLENWYDYIVVGAGSAGGIVATRLSEGYDKVLLLEAGGSDIENDLTKIPLLWSALTNSNLDWKYKTVEQTHALFAHKDEVTNWPRGKCLGGTGRINAMGLIRGNPIDFDTWAKEGAVGWSYKDVFPYFKKMESIAFNLSAYSEGKKQRQYHTGGKVRTSYGRKKKAGKKQRQYHTKGGKVRTSYGRKKKADLRGRNGPLTIVESRMTMLEYFHEQAAQELGYNRIDCNGETQRGFCRIQVNVKKGERCDTASCYLRPALERTNLQVHLNSYVSKILFEGKVARAVEFSKDGVLYKVYARKEIILSAGVVGSPKILLSSGIGPKHHLNDIRIPVVADLPVGENLQDQMAMHFQVAINMSLSTTSQKITDTENILQYLFYREGIYAQIGVDGMIFINLDQNKDAPPDIQLIFLGLAYEKGFLDGFSYKEEVKEELANRTDPNSFVIIVNLLNAKSRGTITLSTTCPSCKPIIDPMYLSDSDDVERFVKGIRFLQKLQETKSWKSIGATLIRHDTRGHCSEEEYDKDEYWRCMVRHFANQANHQTSSCRMGSYSDTTAVVDPQLSLGHCHPLISISTSDPKIIQKLPPRVKIATGVYILQSQRAKYNSNAVDPTCQLCKNGEETLSHFLLTCVTLDAVRKPILEKIVRTAGRIFSESNRLNNIELLRLICDPYNYCKNNSDQIFDNISKILEPQCRKMLHLLHTTRYRLLGLDTKQLKKRRKV
;
A
#
# COMPACT_ATOMS: atom_id res chain seq x y z
N MET A 1 0.35 -18.74 39.47
CA MET A 1 0.98 -17.87 38.44
C MET A 1 0.76 -16.39 38.80
N CYS A 2 1.28 -15.93 39.95
CA CYS A 2 1.12 -14.54 40.43
C CYS A 2 2.38 -13.95 41.09
N ASN A 3 3.60 -14.46 40.84
CA ASN A 3 4.80 -14.03 41.58
C ASN A 3 6.07 -13.83 40.75
N THR A 4 6.00 -13.32 39.51
CA THR A 4 7.20 -12.95 38.73
C THR A 4 6.98 -11.76 37.79
N PHE A 5 6.59 -10.61 38.34
CA PHE A 5 6.83 -9.32 37.68
C PHE A 5 7.42 -8.37 38.72
N ASN A 6 8.75 -8.47 38.91
CA ASN A 6 9.53 -7.44 39.58
C ASN A 6 10.95 -7.48 39.02
N SER A 7 11.26 -6.59 38.08
CA SER A 7 12.57 -5.93 37.88
C SER A 7 12.68 -5.31 36.47
N SER A 8 12.11 -4.12 36.31
CA SER A 8 12.69 -3.06 35.47
C SER A 8 11.96 -1.77 35.79
N LEU A 9 12.56 -0.97 36.67
CA LEU A 9 12.16 0.39 37.00
C LEU A 9 12.25 1.25 35.73
N ILE A 10 11.11 1.40 35.03
CA ILE A 10 10.85 2.54 34.16
C ILE A 10 10.33 3.64 35.09
N SER A 11 11.05 4.75 35.18
CA SER A 11 10.64 5.91 35.97
C SER A 11 9.22 6.35 35.58
N ALA A 12 8.38 6.53 36.59
CA ALA A 12 6.95 6.83 36.48
C ALA A 12 6.61 8.16 35.75
N ASP A 13 7.61 8.91 35.28
CA ASP A 13 7.43 10.15 34.50
C ASP A 13 7.25 9.91 32.99
N HIS A 14 7.56 8.71 32.46
CA HIS A 14 7.44 8.39 31.03
C HIS A 14 6.03 7.94 30.57
N VAL A 15 5.11 7.68 31.50
CA VAL A 15 3.71 7.30 31.20
C VAL A 15 2.76 8.51 31.23
N MET A 16 3.21 9.67 31.72
CA MET A 16 2.32 10.76 32.12
C MET A 16 2.07 11.85 31.08
N PHE A 17 2.74 11.85 29.91
CA PHE A 17 2.48 12.86 28.86
C PHE A 17 1.85 12.32 27.57
N LEU A 18 1.84 11.00 27.37
CA LEU A 18 1.13 10.34 26.26
C LEU A 18 -0.09 9.53 26.73
N GLY A 19 -0.22 9.24 28.03
CA GLY A 19 -1.27 8.39 28.57
C GLY A 19 -2.69 8.97 28.45
N GLN A 20 -2.92 10.25 28.74
CA GLN A 20 -4.29 10.78 28.79
C GLN A 20 -4.91 11.00 27.40
N SER A 21 -4.14 11.49 26.42
CA SER A 21 -4.63 11.74 25.06
C SER A 21 -4.78 10.45 24.24
N LEU A 22 -3.85 9.49 24.39
CA LEU A 22 -3.99 8.16 23.77
C LEU A 22 -5.09 7.35 24.42
N VAL A 23 -5.31 7.42 25.74
CA VAL A 23 -6.45 6.73 26.38
C VAL A 23 -7.77 7.32 25.93
N GLN A 24 -7.87 8.65 25.74
CA GLN A 24 -9.09 9.29 25.22
C GLN A 24 -9.33 8.98 23.74
N VAL A 25 -8.31 9.04 22.89
CA VAL A 25 -8.42 8.67 21.47
C VAL A 25 -8.66 7.17 21.32
N ALA A 26 -7.96 6.32 22.09
CA ALA A 26 -8.19 4.88 22.09
C ALA A 26 -9.56 4.53 22.67
N SER A 27 -10.02 5.18 23.73
CA SER A 27 -11.38 4.97 24.27
C SER A 27 -12.46 5.46 23.32
N LEU A 28 -12.25 6.57 22.61
CA LEU A 28 -13.18 7.06 21.60
C LEU A 28 -13.18 6.18 20.33
N VAL A 29 -12.00 5.72 19.89
CA VAL A 29 -11.86 4.77 18.76
C VAL A 29 -12.41 3.40 19.15
N ILE A 30 -12.17 2.89 20.36
CA ILE A 30 -12.76 1.64 20.89
C ILE A 30 -14.28 1.81 21.03
N PHE A 31 -14.77 2.90 21.60
CA PHE A 31 -16.20 3.18 21.72
C PHE A 31 -16.89 3.32 20.35
N LEU A 32 -16.22 3.91 19.35
CA LEU A 32 -16.79 4.12 18.02
C LEU A 32 -16.63 2.92 17.09
N THR A 33 -15.58 2.11 17.22
CA THR A 33 -15.43 0.81 16.50
C THR A 33 -16.36 -0.27 17.08
N THR A 34 -16.72 -0.18 18.37
CA THR A 34 -17.73 -1.06 18.97
C THR A 34 -19.17 -0.62 18.67
N THR A 35 -19.42 0.66 18.32
CA THR A 35 -20.78 1.19 18.05
C THR A 35 -21.11 1.43 16.58
N LEU A 36 -20.13 1.65 15.71
CA LEU A 36 -20.31 1.71 14.26
C LEU A 36 -19.90 0.35 13.67
N PRO A 37 -20.85 -0.50 13.23
CA PRO A 37 -20.50 -1.81 12.69
C PRO A 37 -19.58 -1.64 11.48
N PRO A 38 -18.56 -2.49 11.32
CA PRO A 38 -17.71 -2.46 10.14
C PRO A 38 -18.57 -2.65 8.89
N ASN A 39 -18.30 -1.86 7.85
CA ASN A 39 -18.97 -1.99 6.54
C ASN A 39 -18.62 -3.32 5.86
N GLU A 40 -17.45 -3.87 6.17
CA GLU A 40 -16.96 -5.15 5.66
C GLU A 40 -17.01 -6.19 6.78
N LYS A 41 -17.81 -7.25 6.59
CA LYS A 41 -17.90 -8.40 7.48
C LYS A 41 -17.59 -9.65 6.68
N ASP A 42 -16.84 -10.56 7.27
CA ASP A 42 -16.67 -11.89 6.69
C ASP A 42 -18.01 -12.65 6.79
N PRO A 43 -18.49 -13.32 5.72
CA PRO A 43 -19.72 -14.08 5.82
C PRO A 43 -19.59 -15.21 6.87
N PRO A 44 -20.65 -15.54 7.61
CA PRO A 44 -20.56 -16.54 8.68
C PRO A 44 -20.18 -17.92 8.13
N GLY A 45 -19.23 -18.59 8.77
CA GLY A 45 -18.87 -19.99 8.46
C GLY A 45 -18.08 -20.21 7.16
N VAL A 46 -17.52 -19.16 6.55
CA VAL A 46 -16.75 -19.30 5.29
C VAL A 46 -15.31 -19.75 5.47
N PHE A 47 -14.73 -19.46 6.64
CA PHE A 47 -13.39 -19.92 6.99
C PHE A 47 -13.42 -21.25 7.71
N ASP A 48 -12.34 -22.00 7.60
CA ASP A 48 -12.07 -23.18 8.42
C ASP A 48 -13.17 -24.26 8.34
N ARG A 49 -13.79 -24.38 7.16
CA ARG A 49 -14.67 -25.50 6.84
C ARG A 49 -13.92 -26.84 6.99
N PRO A 50 -14.59 -27.97 7.25
CA PRO A 50 -13.91 -29.25 7.39
C PRO A 50 -13.01 -29.56 6.19
N LEU A 51 -11.75 -29.89 6.48
CA LEU A 51 -10.76 -30.20 5.44
C LEU A 51 -11.16 -31.46 4.68
N GLU A 52 -10.93 -31.41 3.36
CA GLU A 52 -10.92 -32.59 2.52
C GLU A 52 -9.49 -33.14 2.40
N ASN A 53 -9.36 -34.43 2.09
CA ASN A 53 -8.04 -35.02 1.86
C ASN A 53 -7.38 -34.48 0.58
N TRP A 54 -8.17 -34.14 -0.45
CA TRP A 54 -7.67 -33.81 -1.78
C TRP A 54 -8.34 -32.59 -2.40
N TYR A 55 -7.52 -31.65 -2.86
CA TYR A 55 -7.92 -30.47 -3.63
C TYR A 55 -7.31 -30.50 -5.03
N ASP A 56 -7.87 -29.75 -5.96
CA ASP A 56 -7.24 -29.58 -7.28
C ASP A 56 -6.03 -28.66 -7.15
N TYR A 57 -6.20 -27.56 -6.42
CA TYR A 57 -5.14 -26.60 -6.13
C TYR A 57 -5.02 -26.35 -4.63
N ILE A 58 -3.77 -26.23 -4.18
CA ILE A 58 -3.46 -25.71 -2.84
C ILE A 58 -2.65 -24.44 -3.02
N VAL A 59 -3.17 -23.32 -2.53
CA VAL A 59 -2.50 -22.02 -2.51
C VAL A 59 -1.98 -21.76 -1.10
N VAL A 60 -0.68 -21.47 -0.97
CA VAL A 60 -0.02 -21.24 0.32
C VAL A 60 0.26 -19.76 0.50
N GLY A 61 -0.45 -19.12 1.43
CA GLY A 61 -0.40 -17.69 1.74
C GLY A 61 -1.50 -16.91 1.03
N ALA A 62 -2.34 -16.21 1.80
CA ALA A 62 -3.42 -15.35 1.32
C ALA A 62 -2.99 -13.87 1.19
N GLY A 63 -1.72 -13.66 0.83
CA GLY A 63 -1.16 -12.33 0.61
C GLY A 63 -1.62 -11.67 -0.70
N SER A 64 -0.84 -10.68 -1.14
CA SER A 64 -1.10 -9.88 -2.34
C SER A 64 -1.17 -10.68 -3.66
N ALA A 65 -0.66 -11.91 -3.71
CA ALA A 65 -0.80 -12.78 -4.88
C ALA A 65 -1.85 -13.87 -4.65
N GLY A 66 -1.72 -14.58 -3.51
CA GLY A 66 -2.48 -15.80 -3.27
C GLY A 66 -3.98 -15.58 -3.19
N GLY A 67 -4.45 -14.44 -2.65
CA GLY A 67 -5.87 -14.09 -2.67
C GLY A 67 -6.42 -13.95 -4.10
N ILE A 68 -5.65 -13.36 -5.02
CA ILE A 68 -6.03 -13.24 -6.43
C ILE A 68 -6.04 -14.62 -7.09
N VAL A 69 -4.97 -15.40 -6.91
CA VAL A 69 -4.82 -16.73 -7.51
C VAL A 69 -5.95 -17.65 -7.07
N ALA A 70 -6.21 -17.73 -5.77
CA ALA A 70 -7.28 -18.57 -5.22
C ALA A 70 -8.65 -18.13 -5.78
N THR A 71 -8.94 -16.82 -5.79
CA THR A 71 -10.18 -16.29 -6.38
C THR A 71 -10.30 -16.64 -7.86
N ARG A 72 -9.23 -16.56 -8.67
CA ARG A 72 -9.30 -16.86 -10.11
C ARG A 72 -9.42 -18.34 -10.39
N LEU A 73 -8.68 -19.19 -9.68
CA LEU A 73 -8.78 -20.65 -9.84
C LEU A 73 -10.17 -21.17 -9.45
N SER A 74 -10.81 -20.53 -8.47
CA SER A 74 -12.15 -20.94 -8.03
C SER A 74 -13.30 -20.37 -8.88
N GLU A 75 -13.03 -19.64 -9.98
CA GLU A 75 -14.07 -19.19 -10.92
C GLU A 75 -14.68 -20.37 -11.70
N GLY A 76 -13.94 -21.48 -11.84
CA GLY A 76 -14.41 -22.73 -12.42
C GLY A 76 -14.95 -23.72 -11.37
N TYR A 77 -14.87 -25.01 -11.68
CA TYR A 77 -15.32 -26.10 -10.81
C TYR A 77 -14.20 -26.72 -9.95
N ASP A 78 -12.97 -26.25 -10.11
CA ASP A 78 -11.82 -26.78 -9.40
C ASP A 78 -11.93 -26.52 -7.90
N LYS A 79 -11.59 -27.52 -7.07
CA LYS A 79 -11.52 -27.37 -5.62
C LYS A 79 -10.21 -26.69 -5.24
N VAL A 80 -10.31 -25.55 -4.59
CA VAL A 80 -9.16 -24.72 -4.19
C VAL A 80 -9.11 -24.64 -2.67
N LEU A 81 -7.98 -25.03 -2.09
CA LEU A 81 -7.64 -24.76 -0.69
C LEU A 81 -6.66 -23.59 -0.63
N LEU A 82 -6.94 -22.58 0.19
CA LEU A 82 -6.06 -21.47 0.51
C LEU A 82 -5.68 -21.55 1.99
N LEU A 83 -4.38 -21.66 2.29
CA LEU A 83 -3.84 -21.74 3.66
C LEU A 83 -3.13 -20.43 4.01
N GLU A 84 -3.59 -19.71 5.04
CA GLU A 84 -2.96 -18.50 5.55
C GLU A 84 -2.49 -18.69 6.99
N ALA A 85 -1.24 -18.30 7.26
CA ALA A 85 -0.63 -18.47 8.58
C ALA A 85 -1.15 -17.46 9.62
N GLY A 86 -1.66 -16.31 9.19
CA GLY A 86 -2.29 -15.30 10.03
C GLY A 86 -3.79 -15.49 10.22
N GLY A 87 -4.35 -14.67 11.10
CA GLY A 87 -5.80 -14.57 11.34
C GLY A 87 -6.49 -13.62 10.36
N SER A 88 -7.78 -13.36 10.62
CA SER A 88 -8.55 -12.38 9.84
C SER A 88 -8.10 -10.96 10.18
N ASP A 89 -8.08 -10.08 9.17
CA ASP A 89 -7.76 -8.65 9.33
C ASP A 89 -8.91 -7.83 9.92
N ILE A 90 -10.15 -8.33 9.87
CA ILE A 90 -11.33 -7.57 10.33
C ILE A 90 -11.39 -7.39 11.85
N GLU A 91 -10.61 -8.16 12.60
CA GLU A 91 -10.49 -7.99 14.06
C GLU A 91 -9.77 -6.69 14.43
N ASN A 92 -9.13 -6.02 13.47
CA ASN A 92 -8.42 -4.77 13.67
C ASN A 92 -8.86 -3.70 12.66
N ASP A 93 -9.78 -2.83 13.07
CA ASP A 93 -10.27 -1.73 12.22
C ASP A 93 -9.20 -0.73 11.80
N LEU A 94 -8.05 -0.64 12.49
CA LEU A 94 -6.94 0.23 12.08
C LEU A 94 -6.38 -0.18 10.71
N THR A 95 -6.49 -1.45 10.34
CA THR A 95 -6.01 -1.95 9.04
C THR A 95 -6.73 -1.32 7.86
N LYS A 96 -7.94 -0.80 8.06
CA LYS A 96 -8.75 -0.17 7.01
C LYS A 96 -8.40 1.31 6.82
N ILE A 97 -7.83 1.95 7.83
CA ILE A 97 -7.59 3.40 7.87
C ILE A 97 -6.27 3.73 7.15
N PRO A 98 -6.31 4.41 5.98
CA PRO A 98 -5.12 4.66 5.19
C PRO A 98 -3.97 5.33 5.95
N LEU A 99 -4.22 6.42 6.68
CA LEU A 99 -3.15 7.21 7.32
C LEU A 99 -2.38 6.44 8.41
N LEU A 100 -2.97 5.38 8.96
CA LEU A 100 -2.42 4.62 10.10
C LEU A 100 -1.58 3.40 9.67
N TRP A 101 -1.18 3.32 8.39
CA TRP A 101 -0.43 2.19 7.87
C TRP A 101 0.87 1.88 8.64
N SER A 102 1.56 2.90 9.14
CA SER A 102 2.83 2.73 9.87
C SER A 102 2.65 2.01 11.20
N ALA A 103 1.53 2.24 11.90
CA ALA A 103 1.20 1.60 13.17
C ALA A 103 0.91 0.09 13.05
N LEU A 104 0.73 -0.42 11.82
CA LEU A 104 0.50 -1.85 11.57
C LEU A 104 1.81 -2.65 11.55
N THR A 105 2.94 -1.99 11.30
CA THR A 105 4.26 -2.62 11.36
C THR A 105 4.63 -2.96 12.81
N ASN A 106 5.38 -4.04 13.02
CA ASN A 106 5.73 -4.54 14.35
C ASN A 106 4.54 -4.93 15.26
N SER A 107 3.31 -4.97 14.72
CA SER A 107 2.10 -5.45 15.41
C SER A 107 1.97 -6.99 15.36
N ASN A 108 0.87 -7.54 15.87
CA ASN A 108 0.54 -8.97 15.70
C ASN A 108 0.21 -9.35 14.24
N LEU A 109 -0.06 -8.36 13.38
CA LEU A 109 -0.26 -8.53 11.94
C LEU A 109 1.05 -8.56 11.15
N ASP A 110 2.19 -8.43 11.82
CA ASP A 110 3.52 -8.49 11.22
C ASP A 110 4.23 -9.79 11.60
N TRP A 111 4.93 -10.41 10.66
CA TRP A 111 5.89 -11.49 10.93
C TRP A 111 7.06 -11.06 11.82
N LYS A 112 7.34 -9.75 11.86
CA LYS A 112 8.45 -9.13 12.61
C LYS A 112 9.79 -9.74 12.23
N TYR A 113 10.03 -9.95 10.94
CA TYR A 113 11.35 -10.39 10.49
C TYR A 113 12.39 -9.34 10.82
N LYS A 114 13.65 -9.76 10.92
CA LYS A 114 14.81 -8.88 11.06
C LYS A 114 15.89 -9.36 10.12
N THR A 115 16.72 -8.44 9.65
CA THR A 115 17.96 -8.79 8.96
C THR A 115 18.99 -9.32 9.96
N VAL A 116 20.05 -9.94 9.43
CA VAL A 116 21.32 -10.03 10.15
C VAL A 116 21.98 -8.66 10.27
N GLU A 117 23.04 -8.59 11.08
CA GLU A 117 23.94 -7.44 11.16
C GLU A 117 24.46 -7.07 9.76
N GLN A 118 24.36 -5.80 9.39
CA GLN A 118 24.80 -5.34 8.08
C GLN A 118 26.20 -4.74 8.17
N THR A 119 27.15 -5.32 7.42
CA THR A 119 28.56 -4.92 7.46
C THR A 119 28.87 -3.65 6.65
N HIS A 120 27.94 -3.22 5.80
CA HIS A 120 28.14 -2.12 4.85
C HIS A 120 27.14 -0.96 5.05
N ALA A 121 26.13 -1.12 5.90
CA ALA A 121 25.03 -0.15 6.05
C ALA A 121 24.46 -0.21 7.47
N LEU A 122 23.52 0.69 7.77
CA LEU A 122 22.77 0.74 9.03
C LEU A 122 23.62 1.05 10.27
N PHE A 123 24.74 1.77 10.14
CA PHE A 123 25.63 2.05 11.28
C PHE A 123 24.99 2.94 12.38
N ALA A 124 23.91 3.66 12.06
CA ALA A 124 23.10 4.38 13.04
C ALA A 124 21.98 3.53 13.66
N HIS A 125 21.78 2.30 13.18
CA HIS A 125 20.77 1.38 13.69
C HIS A 125 21.30 0.56 14.86
N LYS A 126 20.40 0.24 15.77
CA LYS A 126 20.70 -0.62 16.91
C LYS A 126 21.10 -2.00 16.41
N ASP A 127 22.27 -2.47 16.85
CA ASP A 127 22.89 -3.73 16.45
C ASP A 127 23.09 -3.88 14.93
N GLU A 128 23.09 -2.74 14.18
CA GLU A 128 23.28 -2.70 12.73
C GLU A 128 22.29 -3.60 11.97
N VAL A 129 21.12 -3.86 12.60
CA VAL A 129 20.01 -4.63 12.04
C VAL A 129 18.81 -3.74 11.77
N THR A 130 17.88 -4.27 10.98
CA THR A 130 16.63 -3.57 10.74
C THR A 130 15.43 -4.51 10.66
N ASN A 131 14.26 -3.98 11.01
CA ASN A 131 12.99 -4.71 10.96
C ASN A 131 12.52 -4.90 9.50
N TRP A 132 12.05 -6.08 9.15
CA TRP A 132 11.55 -6.42 7.82
C TRP A 132 10.05 -6.74 7.87
N PRO A 133 9.17 -5.73 7.91
CA PRO A 133 7.74 -5.93 8.09
C PRO A 133 7.11 -6.72 6.94
N ARG A 134 6.37 -7.78 7.28
CA ARG A 134 5.57 -8.58 6.35
C ARG A 134 4.24 -8.91 6.96
N GLY A 135 3.16 -8.73 6.19
CA GLY A 135 1.83 -9.02 6.70
C GLY A 135 1.64 -10.51 7.00
N LYS A 136 1.17 -10.80 8.21
CA LYS A 136 0.78 -12.12 8.73
C LYS A 136 -0.71 -12.08 9.07
N CYS A 137 -1.52 -11.91 8.03
CA CYS A 137 -2.98 -11.86 8.11
C CYS A 137 -3.56 -12.07 6.71
N LEU A 138 -4.88 -12.23 6.64
CA LEU A 138 -5.60 -12.22 5.37
C LEU A 138 -5.30 -10.92 4.59
N GLY A 139 -4.88 -11.05 3.33
CA GLY A 139 -4.39 -9.94 2.49
C GLY A 139 -2.88 -9.70 2.58
N GLY A 140 -2.21 -10.29 3.58
CA GLY A 140 -0.76 -10.26 3.80
C GLY A 140 -0.21 -8.83 3.80
N THR A 141 0.94 -8.60 3.17
CA THR A 141 1.56 -7.26 3.15
C THR A 141 0.66 -6.20 2.54
N GLY A 142 -0.27 -6.55 1.63
CA GLY A 142 -1.24 -5.59 1.09
C GLY A 142 -2.13 -4.93 2.16
N ARG A 143 -2.38 -5.64 3.27
CA ARG A 143 -3.19 -5.18 4.40
C ARG A 143 -2.43 -4.21 5.33
N ILE A 144 -1.10 -4.23 5.30
CA ILE A 144 -0.25 -3.39 6.16
C ILE A 144 0.61 -2.38 5.38
N ASN A 145 0.47 -2.28 4.06
CA ASN A 145 1.29 -1.41 3.22
C ASN A 145 0.86 0.07 3.24
N ALA A 146 1.64 0.94 2.59
CA ALA A 146 1.32 2.36 2.39
C ALA A 146 0.41 2.64 1.15
N MET A 147 -0.23 1.62 0.57
CA MET A 147 -1.18 1.69 -0.56
C MET A 147 -0.70 2.34 -1.86
N GLY A 148 0.57 2.73 -1.99
CA GLY A 148 1.09 3.25 -3.25
C GLY A 148 0.94 2.23 -4.38
N LEU A 149 0.31 2.64 -5.48
CA LEU A 149 0.20 1.84 -6.70
C LEU A 149 1.03 2.46 -7.82
N ILE A 150 2.12 1.78 -8.12
CA ILE A 150 2.98 2.03 -9.28
C ILE A 150 3.05 0.72 -10.06
N ARG A 151 3.21 0.76 -11.38
CA ARG A 151 3.31 -0.43 -12.25
C ARG A 151 4.75 -0.88 -12.49
N GLY A 152 5.71 0.03 -12.30
CA GLY A 152 7.10 -0.12 -12.75
C GLY A 152 7.32 0.43 -14.17
N ASN A 153 8.58 0.62 -14.55
CA ASN A 153 8.93 1.14 -15.87
C ASN A 153 8.74 0.05 -16.93
N PRO A 154 8.18 0.35 -18.11
CA PRO A 154 8.08 -0.61 -19.22
C PRO A 154 9.39 -1.33 -19.56
N ILE A 155 10.52 -0.60 -19.51
CA ILE A 155 11.83 -1.14 -19.87
C ILE A 155 12.23 -2.31 -18.96
N ASP A 156 11.77 -2.35 -17.72
CA ASP A 156 12.20 -3.39 -16.79
C ASP A 156 11.51 -4.73 -17.10
N PHE A 157 10.24 -4.71 -17.49
CA PHE A 157 9.54 -5.89 -18.02
C PHE A 157 10.14 -6.35 -19.35
N ASP A 158 10.44 -5.42 -20.24
CA ASP A 158 11.09 -5.73 -21.51
C ASP A 158 12.50 -6.31 -21.29
N THR A 159 13.19 -5.88 -20.23
CA THR A 159 14.48 -6.44 -19.82
C THR A 159 14.30 -7.86 -19.32
N TRP A 160 13.32 -8.14 -18.45
CA TRP A 160 13.03 -9.51 -18.02
C TRP A 160 12.76 -10.44 -19.19
N ALA A 161 11.95 -10.00 -20.16
CA ALA A 161 11.66 -10.78 -21.36
C ALA A 161 12.91 -11.04 -22.21
N LYS A 162 13.77 -10.03 -22.39
CA LYS A 162 15.07 -10.17 -23.07
C LYS A 162 16.03 -11.11 -22.34
N GLU A 163 15.95 -11.17 -21.01
CA GLU A 163 16.73 -12.06 -20.16
C GLU A 163 16.12 -13.46 -20.03
N GLY A 164 15.09 -13.77 -20.84
CA GLY A 164 14.56 -15.12 -20.98
C GLY A 164 13.26 -15.39 -20.23
N ALA A 165 12.68 -14.41 -19.54
CA ALA A 165 11.30 -14.47 -19.05
C ALA A 165 10.30 -14.24 -20.18
N VAL A 166 10.28 -15.14 -21.17
CA VAL A 166 9.41 -15.03 -22.36
C VAL A 166 7.95 -14.89 -21.95
N GLY A 167 7.24 -13.92 -22.53
CA GLY A 167 5.84 -13.61 -22.20
C GLY A 167 5.66 -12.62 -21.05
N TRP A 168 6.74 -12.03 -20.53
CA TRP A 168 6.72 -11.02 -19.47
C TRP A 168 7.14 -9.63 -19.92
N SER A 169 7.13 -9.35 -21.24
CA SER A 169 7.39 -7.98 -21.73
C SER A 169 6.31 -7.03 -21.26
N TYR A 170 6.55 -5.70 -21.29
CA TYR A 170 5.54 -4.75 -20.84
C TYR A 170 4.24 -4.92 -21.62
N LYS A 171 4.35 -5.19 -22.92
CA LYS A 171 3.22 -5.48 -23.80
C LYS A 171 2.37 -6.66 -23.31
N ASP A 172 3.00 -7.71 -22.80
CA ASP A 172 2.33 -8.93 -22.38
C ASP A 172 1.65 -8.77 -21.01
N VAL A 173 2.29 -8.04 -20.07
CA VAL A 173 1.73 -7.79 -18.73
C VAL A 173 0.72 -6.65 -18.70
N PHE A 174 0.78 -5.71 -19.64
CA PHE A 174 -0.06 -4.51 -19.67
C PHE A 174 -1.58 -4.76 -19.63
N PRO A 175 -2.14 -5.75 -20.37
CA PRO A 175 -3.55 -6.11 -20.24
C PRO A 175 -3.96 -6.52 -18.81
N TYR A 176 -3.05 -7.14 -18.05
CA TYR A 176 -3.31 -7.56 -16.68
C TYR A 176 -3.29 -6.39 -15.70
N PHE A 177 -2.43 -5.39 -15.90
CA PHE A 177 -2.52 -4.13 -15.15
C PHE A 177 -3.90 -3.49 -15.32
N LYS A 178 -4.40 -3.41 -16.57
CA LYS A 178 -5.75 -2.87 -16.85
C LYS A 178 -6.87 -3.75 -16.30
N LYS A 179 -6.71 -5.07 -16.27
CA LYS A 179 -7.69 -6.01 -15.71
C LYS A 179 -7.80 -5.90 -14.19
N MET A 180 -6.72 -5.50 -13.52
CA MET A 180 -6.64 -5.41 -12.08
C MET A 180 -7.29 -4.15 -11.52
N GLU A 181 -7.12 -3.02 -12.21
CA GLU A 181 -7.50 -1.70 -11.70
C GLU A 181 -8.87 -1.21 -12.22
N SER A 182 -9.53 -0.43 -11.37
CA SER A 182 -10.62 0.47 -11.72
C SER A 182 -10.24 1.85 -11.22
N ILE A 183 -9.89 2.73 -12.15
CA ILE A 183 -9.63 4.13 -11.81
C ILE A 183 -10.96 4.80 -11.43
N ALA A 184 -11.11 5.09 -10.15
CA ALA A 184 -12.17 5.97 -9.69
C ALA A 184 -11.66 7.39 -9.87
N PHE A 185 -12.04 8.02 -10.98
CA PHE A 185 -11.95 9.48 -11.09
C PHE A 185 -12.88 10.05 -10.02
N ASN A 186 -12.35 10.33 -8.83
CA ASN A 186 -13.19 10.82 -7.77
C ASN A 186 -13.62 12.24 -8.12
N LEU A 187 -14.94 12.40 -8.18
CA LEU A 187 -15.68 13.63 -8.26
C LEU A 187 -15.41 14.47 -7.00
N SER A 188 -14.52 15.46 -7.10
CA SER A 188 -14.58 16.70 -6.27
C SER A 188 -13.73 17.88 -6.79
N ALA A 189 -13.14 17.82 -7.99
CA ALA A 189 -12.31 18.94 -8.50
C ALA A 189 -12.47 19.29 -9.99
N TYR A 190 -13.56 18.87 -10.65
CA TYR A 190 -13.85 19.27 -12.04
C TYR A 190 -15.31 19.71 -12.22
N SER A 191 -15.69 20.72 -11.45
CA SER A 191 -16.72 21.69 -11.85
C SER A 191 -16.39 23.09 -11.34
N GLU A 192 -15.13 23.50 -11.44
CA GLU A 192 -14.83 24.90 -11.73
C GLU A 192 -14.45 24.97 -13.19
N GLY A 193 -15.47 25.19 -14.02
CA GLY A 193 -15.25 25.68 -15.37
C GLY A 193 -14.52 27.01 -15.28
N LYS A 194 -13.18 26.98 -15.36
CA LYS A 194 -12.41 28.13 -15.81
C LYS A 194 -12.86 28.43 -17.25
N LYS A 195 -13.87 29.29 -17.37
CA LYS A 195 -13.77 30.38 -18.35
C LYS A 195 -12.52 31.15 -17.94
N GLN A 196 -11.43 30.94 -18.66
CA GLN A 196 -10.30 31.85 -18.63
C GLN A 196 -10.83 33.26 -18.90
N ARG A 197 -11.00 34.07 -17.86
CA ARG A 197 -10.99 35.52 -17.99
C ARG A 197 -9.51 35.90 -18.01
N GLN A 198 -8.98 36.12 -19.20
CA GLN A 198 -7.76 36.90 -19.37
C GLN A 198 -7.96 38.23 -18.65
N TYR A 199 -7.15 38.49 -17.63
CA TYR A 199 -6.91 39.85 -17.19
C TYR A 199 -6.09 40.53 -18.28
N HIS A 200 -6.76 41.18 -19.22
CA HIS A 200 -6.11 42.19 -20.05
C HIS A 200 -5.93 43.45 -19.19
N THR A 201 -4.68 43.73 -18.83
CA THR A 201 -4.21 45.09 -18.53
C THR A 201 -4.33 45.91 -19.81
N GLY A 202 -5.53 46.44 -20.05
CA GLY A 202 -5.85 47.28 -21.20
C GLY A 202 -5.32 48.70 -21.03
N GLY A 203 -4.06 48.91 -21.41
CA GLY A 203 -3.63 50.19 -21.97
C GLY A 203 -4.38 50.44 -23.29
N LYS A 204 -4.95 51.64 -23.43
CA LYS A 204 -5.78 52.06 -24.57
C LYS A 204 -5.00 51.99 -25.88
N VAL A 205 -5.52 51.26 -26.88
CA VAL A 205 -5.31 51.59 -28.29
C VAL A 205 -6.66 51.56 -29.01
N ARG A 206 -7.03 52.71 -29.58
CA ARG A 206 -8.21 52.94 -30.42
C ARG A 206 -7.91 52.46 -31.84
N THR A 207 -8.82 51.72 -32.46
CA THR A 207 -9.08 51.83 -33.91
C THR A 207 -10.56 51.58 -34.21
N SER A 208 -11.09 52.44 -35.07
CA SER A 208 -12.50 52.67 -35.41
C SER A 208 -13.09 51.64 -36.38
N TYR A 209 -14.40 51.41 -36.24
CA TYR A 209 -15.22 50.64 -37.19
C TYR A 209 -15.74 51.54 -38.32
N GLY A 210 -15.55 51.13 -39.56
CA GLY A 210 -16.21 51.68 -40.75
C GLY A 210 -16.91 50.57 -41.55
N ARG A 211 -18.24 50.63 -41.67
CA ARG A 211 -19.08 49.78 -42.53
C ARG A 211 -19.07 50.31 -43.98
N LYS A 212 -18.88 49.46 -44.99
CA LYS A 212 -19.42 49.65 -46.37
C LYS A 212 -19.79 48.33 -47.06
N LYS A 213 -20.65 48.48 -48.07
CA LYS A 213 -21.69 47.61 -48.64
C LYS A 213 -21.23 46.54 -49.66
N LYS A 214 -22.10 45.55 -49.91
CA LYS A 214 -22.11 44.55 -51.01
C LYS A 214 -22.14 45.17 -52.42
N ALA A 215 -21.53 44.49 -53.40
CA ALA A 215 -22.07 44.21 -54.76
C ALA A 215 -21.15 43.26 -55.57
N GLY A 216 -21.73 42.32 -56.35
CA GLY A 216 -21.02 41.63 -57.46
C GLY A 216 -21.40 40.16 -57.72
N LYS A 217 -22.15 39.89 -58.80
CA LYS A 217 -22.66 38.58 -59.29
C LYS A 217 -21.62 37.77 -60.07
N LYS A 218 -21.70 36.41 -60.04
CA LYS A 218 -22.07 35.53 -61.19
C LYS A 218 -21.94 34.04 -60.83
N GLN A 219 -23.03 33.29 -61.04
CA GLN A 219 -23.06 31.82 -61.10
C GLN A 219 -22.49 31.34 -62.44
N ARG A 220 -21.65 30.29 -62.41
CA ARG A 220 -21.48 29.34 -63.52
C ARG A 220 -21.33 27.93 -62.92
N GLN A 221 -22.28 27.06 -63.26
CA GLN A 221 -22.22 25.62 -63.05
C GLN A 221 -21.13 25.01 -63.94
N TYR A 222 -20.32 24.09 -63.39
CA TYR A 222 -19.78 22.95 -64.14
C TYR A 222 -19.59 21.75 -63.20
N HIS A 223 -20.15 20.61 -63.60
CA HIS A 223 -20.02 19.32 -62.94
C HIS A 223 -18.67 18.66 -63.27
N THR A 224 -18.03 18.18 -62.20
CA THR A 224 -17.19 16.97 -62.05
C THR A 224 -16.08 16.66 -63.07
N LYS A 225 -14.83 16.76 -62.59
CA LYS A 225 -13.75 15.75 -62.75
C LYS A 225 -12.63 16.05 -61.75
N GLY A 226 -12.01 15.01 -61.19
CA GLY A 226 -10.68 15.10 -60.57
C GLY A 226 -10.67 15.01 -59.05
N GLY A 227 -9.82 14.12 -58.53
CA GLY A 227 -9.82 13.64 -57.15
C GLY A 227 -9.52 14.71 -56.10
N LYS A 228 -10.16 14.55 -54.94
CA LYS A 228 -9.76 15.24 -53.71
C LYS A 228 -8.90 14.29 -52.89
N VAL A 229 -7.61 14.61 -52.83
CA VAL A 229 -6.71 14.16 -51.77
C VAL A 229 -7.35 14.54 -50.43
N ARG A 230 -7.84 13.54 -49.70
CA ARG A 230 -8.21 13.71 -48.29
C ARG A 230 -6.93 13.69 -47.48
N THR A 231 -6.40 14.87 -47.14
CA THR A 231 -5.48 14.99 -46.00
C THR A 231 -6.27 14.75 -44.73
N SER A 232 -6.36 13.49 -44.32
CA SER A 232 -6.81 13.16 -42.97
C SER A 232 -5.67 13.50 -42.00
N TYR A 233 -5.74 14.65 -41.36
CA TYR A 233 -5.02 14.86 -40.10
C TYR A 233 -5.70 13.97 -39.06
N GLY A 234 -5.35 12.69 -39.06
CA GLY A 234 -5.71 11.77 -38.00
C GLY A 234 -5.08 12.26 -36.70
N ARG A 235 -5.86 12.95 -35.86
CA ARG A 235 -5.55 13.02 -34.43
C ARG A 235 -5.52 11.59 -33.93
N LYS A 236 -4.32 11.01 -33.79
CA LYS A 236 -4.14 9.74 -33.08
C LYS A 236 -4.83 9.89 -31.73
N LYS A 237 -5.92 9.15 -31.52
CA LYS A 237 -6.59 9.04 -30.22
C LYS A 237 -5.52 8.47 -29.27
N LYS A 238 -5.10 9.22 -28.26
CA LYS A 238 -4.16 8.71 -27.23
C LYS A 238 -4.72 7.39 -26.70
N ALA A 239 -3.89 6.37 -26.60
CA ALA A 239 -4.30 5.06 -26.11
C ALA A 239 -4.80 5.19 -24.66
N ASP A 240 -5.91 4.51 -24.32
CA ASP A 240 -6.38 4.47 -22.93
C ASP A 240 -5.49 3.50 -22.12
N LEU A 241 -4.64 4.06 -21.26
CA LEU A 241 -3.66 3.32 -20.48
C LEU A 241 -4.24 2.72 -19.18
N ARG A 242 -5.51 3.01 -18.87
CA ARG A 242 -6.10 2.72 -17.55
C ARG A 242 -7.19 1.67 -17.61
N GLY A 243 -7.24 0.86 -16.56
CA GLY A 243 -8.35 -0.06 -16.29
C GLY A 243 -9.51 0.67 -15.61
N ARG A 244 -10.75 0.26 -15.93
CA ARG A 244 -11.97 0.86 -15.35
C ARG A 244 -12.89 -0.16 -14.67
N ASN A 245 -12.63 -1.44 -14.88
CA ASN A 245 -13.54 -2.53 -14.49
C ASN A 245 -12.86 -3.54 -13.56
N GLY A 246 -11.60 -3.31 -13.18
CA GLY A 246 -10.88 -4.19 -12.29
C GLY A 246 -11.34 -4.07 -10.84
N PRO A 247 -11.10 -5.09 -9.99
CA PRO A 247 -11.57 -5.07 -8.61
C PRO A 247 -10.88 -4.05 -7.72
N LEU A 248 -9.61 -3.68 -8.01
CA LEU A 248 -8.89 -2.68 -7.21
C LEU A 248 -9.30 -1.27 -7.58
N THR A 249 -9.91 -0.55 -6.65
CA THR A 249 -10.23 0.87 -6.82
C THR A 249 -8.98 1.71 -6.64
N ILE A 250 -8.64 2.50 -7.65
CA ILE A 250 -7.45 3.37 -7.65
C ILE A 250 -7.89 4.83 -7.69
N VAL A 251 -7.33 5.64 -6.80
CA VAL A 251 -7.56 7.09 -6.72
C VAL A 251 -6.22 7.84 -6.65
N GLU A 252 -6.18 9.10 -7.08
CA GLU A 252 -5.04 9.97 -6.77
C GLU A 252 -5.16 10.45 -5.31
N SER A 253 -4.09 10.34 -4.52
CA SER A 253 -4.03 10.89 -3.17
C SER A 253 -3.64 12.37 -3.23
N ARG A 254 -4.22 13.16 -2.32
CA ARG A 254 -3.85 14.57 -2.07
C ARG A 254 -3.97 14.84 -0.58
N MET A 255 -2.84 15.17 0.05
CA MET A 255 -2.77 15.34 1.51
C MET A 255 -2.80 16.81 1.91
N THR A 256 -1.90 17.63 1.37
CA THR A 256 -1.68 19.02 1.78
C THR A 256 -1.53 19.97 0.58
N MET A 257 -1.27 21.26 0.87
CA MET A 257 -0.93 22.26 -0.14
C MET A 257 0.54 22.20 -0.59
N LEU A 258 1.40 21.43 0.09
CA LEU A 258 2.81 21.28 -0.27
C LEU A 258 3.00 20.65 -1.64
N GLU A 259 2.05 19.81 -2.09
CA GLU A 259 2.00 19.27 -3.45
C GLU A 259 2.26 20.35 -4.51
N TYR A 260 1.61 21.52 -4.39
CA TYR A 260 1.77 22.62 -5.35
C TYR A 260 3.23 23.09 -5.43
N PHE A 261 3.88 23.28 -4.28
CA PHE A 261 5.26 23.74 -4.22
C PHE A 261 6.24 22.67 -4.74
N HIS A 262 5.99 21.40 -4.44
CA HIS A 262 6.79 20.30 -4.98
C HIS A 262 6.65 20.20 -6.51
N GLU A 263 5.44 20.32 -7.04
CA GLU A 263 5.20 20.29 -8.49
C GLU A 263 5.89 21.47 -9.20
N GLN A 264 5.77 22.69 -8.66
CA GLN A 264 6.42 23.86 -9.26
C GLN A 264 7.95 23.77 -9.19
N ALA A 265 8.53 23.35 -8.05
CA ALA A 265 9.97 23.13 -7.93
C ALA A 265 10.47 22.07 -8.93
N ALA A 266 9.72 20.97 -9.12
CA ALA A 266 10.04 19.96 -10.13
C ALA A 266 10.03 20.56 -11.55
N GLN A 267 9.02 21.35 -11.88
CA GLN A 267 8.89 22.01 -13.19
C GLN A 267 10.04 22.99 -13.46
N GLU A 268 10.49 23.75 -12.45
CA GLU A 268 11.66 24.64 -12.56
C GLU A 268 12.94 23.89 -12.93
N LEU A 269 13.07 22.63 -12.49
CA LEU A 269 14.19 21.75 -12.85
C LEU A 269 13.94 20.92 -14.11
N GLY A 270 12.84 21.17 -14.84
CA GLY A 270 12.49 20.48 -16.09
C GLY A 270 11.81 19.13 -15.92
N TYR A 271 11.18 18.87 -14.76
CA TYR A 271 10.40 17.68 -14.47
C TYR A 271 8.91 18.02 -14.49
N ASN A 272 8.27 17.81 -15.63
CA ASN A 272 6.84 18.08 -15.83
C ASN A 272 5.95 17.10 -15.03
N ARG A 273 4.69 17.49 -14.82
CA ARG A 273 3.66 16.59 -14.28
C ARG A 273 3.35 15.46 -15.26
N ILE A 274 3.33 14.23 -14.76
CA ILE A 274 3.07 13.00 -15.53
C ILE A 274 2.07 12.09 -14.82
N ASP A 275 1.57 11.07 -15.53
CA ASP A 275 0.99 9.87 -14.92
C ASP A 275 2.14 8.86 -14.75
N CYS A 276 2.52 8.51 -13.51
CA CYS A 276 3.60 7.55 -13.23
C CYS A 276 3.31 6.12 -13.69
N ASN A 277 2.07 5.83 -14.05
CA ASN A 277 1.63 4.57 -14.65
C ASN A 277 1.32 4.72 -16.15
N GLY A 278 1.70 5.87 -16.73
CA GLY A 278 1.54 6.24 -18.13
C GLY A 278 2.73 5.84 -19.01
N GLU A 279 2.93 6.58 -20.11
CA GLU A 279 3.98 6.27 -21.11
C GLU A 279 5.40 6.53 -20.61
N THR A 280 5.56 7.51 -19.71
CA THR A 280 6.86 7.90 -19.15
C THR A 280 6.75 8.00 -17.63
N GLN A 281 7.81 7.58 -16.94
CA GLN A 281 7.93 7.72 -15.50
C GLN A 281 8.77 8.93 -15.09
N ARG A 282 9.51 9.55 -16.00
CA ARG A 282 10.37 10.69 -15.67
C ARG A 282 9.51 11.96 -15.48
N GLY A 283 9.37 12.41 -14.25
CA GLY A 283 8.62 13.63 -13.93
C GLY A 283 8.07 13.64 -12.51
N PHE A 284 7.28 14.67 -12.20
CA PHE A 284 6.49 14.77 -10.97
C PHE A 284 5.14 14.08 -11.16
N CYS A 285 4.66 13.33 -10.18
CA CYS A 285 3.30 12.81 -10.19
C CYS A 285 2.66 12.80 -8.80
N ARG A 286 1.32 12.87 -8.79
CA ARG A 286 0.55 12.46 -7.62
C ARG A 286 0.64 10.95 -7.47
N ILE A 287 0.77 10.50 -6.23
CA ILE A 287 0.69 9.07 -5.94
C ILE A 287 -0.73 8.58 -6.22
N GLN A 288 -0.81 7.45 -6.91
CA GLN A 288 -2.05 6.70 -7.08
C GLN A 288 -2.09 5.65 -5.99
N VAL A 289 -3.25 5.47 -5.36
CA VAL A 289 -3.40 4.58 -4.21
C VAL A 289 -4.59 3.66 -4.36
N ASN A 290 -4.48 2.44 -3.82
CA ASN A 290 -5.58 1.48 -3.78
C ASN A 290 -6.51 1.73 -2.58
N VAL A 291 -7.30 2.79 -2.67
CA VAL A 291 -8.27 3.22 -1.65
C VAL A 291 -9.68 3.28 -2.27
N LYS A 292 -10.67 2.74 -1.56
CA LYS A 292 -12.08 2.74 -1.96
C LYS A 292 -12.92 3.37 -0.86
N LYS A 293 -13.58 4.49 -1.17
CA LYS A 293 -14.45 5.23 -0.21
C LYS A 293 -13.73 5.53 1.12
N GLY A 294 -12.48 5.99 1.03
CA GLY A 294 -11.65 6.37 2.17
C GLY A 294 -11.04 5.21 2.97
N GLU A 295 -11.29 3.96 2.58
CA GLU A 295 -10.72 2.77 3.22
C GLU A 295 -9.75 2.04 2.27
N ARG A 296 -8.78 1.33 2.84
CA ARG A 296 -7.85 0.48 2.10
C ARG A 296 -8.59 -0.55 1.23
N CYS A 297 -8.15 -0.74 -0.02
CA CYS A 297 -8.63 -1.77 -0.94
C CYS A 297 -7.48 -2.68 -1.38
N ASP A 298 -7.14 -3.69 -0.58
CA ASP A 298 -6.18 -4.74 -0.95
C ASP A 298 -6.86 -6.01 -1.50
N THR A 299 -6.08 -7.07 -1.70
CA THR A 299 -6.55 -8.31 -2.30
C THR A 299 -7.57 -9.07 -1.47
N ALA A 300 -7.49 -9.00 -0.14
CA ALA A 300 -8.49 -9.65 0.70
C ALA A 300 -9.86 -8.98 0.54
N SER A 301 -9.91 -7.65 0.62
CA SER A 301 -11.17 -6.90 0.47
C SER A 301 -11.71 -6.96 -0.97
N CYS A 302 -10.84 -6.80 -1.96
CA CYS A 302 -11.27 -6.54 -3.33
C CYS A 302 -11.30 -7.80 -4.23
N TYR A 303 -10.66 -8.92 -3.83
CA TYR A 303 -10.73 -10.19 -4.57
C TYR A 303 -11.27 -11.36 -3.75
N LEU A 304 -10.73 -11.57 -2.55
CA LEU A 304 -10.99 -12.80 -1.80
C LEU A 304 -12.36 -12.79 -1.15
N ARG A 305 -12.71 -11.74 -0.39
CA ARG A 305 -14.01 -11.61 0.29
C ARG A 305 -15.21 -11.78 -0.65
N PRO A 306 -15.25 -11.15 -1.85
CA PRO A 306 -16.31 -11.40 -2.82
C PRO A 306 -16.43 -12.85 -3.30
N ALA A 307 -15.41 -13.68 -3.10
CA ALA A 307 -15.37 -15.07 -3.53
C ALA A 307 -15.55 -16.10 -2.40
N LEU A 308 -15.57 -15.68 -1.12
CA LEU A 308 -15.60 -16.58 0.04
C LEU A 308 -16.85 -17.47 0.12
N GLU A 309 -17.97 -17.03 -0.45
CA GLU A 309 -19.22 -17.82 -0.48
C GLU A 309 -19.18 -19.01 -1.46
N ARG A 310 -18.16 -19.08 -2.33
CA ARG A 310 -18.02 -20.17 -3.30
C ARG A 310 -17.79 -21.50 -2.59
N THR A 311 -18.55 -22.51 -2.97
CA THR A 311 -18.50 -23.84 -2.33
C THR A 311 -17.20 -24.59 -2.62
N ASN A 312 -16.54 -24.29 -3.74
CA ASN A 312 -15.28 -24.89 -4.16
C ASN A 312 -14.01 -24.13 -3.70
N LEU A 313 -14.15 -23.02 -2.96
CA LEU A 313 -13.02 -22.28 -2.37
C LEU A 313 -13.03 -22.42 -0.85
N GLN A 314 -12.08 -23.18 -0.29
CA GLN A 314 -11.89 -23.27 1.15
C GLN A 314 -10.71 -22.40 1.57
N VAL A 315 -10.92 -21.58 2.61
CA VAL A 315 -9.88 -20.71 3.16
C VAL A 315 -9.67 -21.07 4.62
N HIS A 316 -8.44 -21.39 4.98
CA HIS A 316 -8.06 -21.78 6.33
C HIS A 316 -7.07 -20.77 6.90
N LEU A 317 -7.47 -20.16 8.02
CA LEU A 317 -6.66 -19.18 8.74
C LEU A 317 -5.81 -19.88 9.80
N ASN A 318 -4.84 -19.16 10.36
CA ASN A 318 -3.93 -19.66 11.40
C ASN A 318 -3.24 -21.00 11.01
N SER A 319 -3.03 -21.21 9.71
CA SER A 319 -2.56 -22.45 9.10
C SER A 319 -1.15 -22.25 8.55
N TYR A 320 -0.15 -22.60 9.37
CA TYR A 320 1.25 -22.41 9.05
C TYR A 320 1.82 -23.56 8.23
N VAL A 321 2.00 -23.38 6.92
CA VAL A 321 2.64 -24.37 6.05
C VAL A 321 4.15 -24.42 6.32
N SER A 322 4.66 -25.59 6.68
CA SER A 322 6.07 -25.81 7.01
C SER A 322 6.89 -26.27 5.80
N LYS A 323 6.33 -27.20 5.01
CA LYS A 323 7.00 -27.80 3.86
C LYS A 323 6.01 -28.45 2.87
N ILE A 324 6.51 -28.72 1.68
CA ILE A 324 5.90 -29.53 0.64
C ILE A 324 6.44 -30.96 0.78
N LEU A 325 5.56 -31.94 0.61
CA LEU A 325 5.90 -33.36 0.59
C LEU A 325 6.02 -33.83 -0.86
N PHE A 326 7.12 -34.54 -1.14
CA PHE A 326 7.46 -35.04 -2.48
C PHE A 326 7.46 -36.57 -2.54
N GLU A 327 7.00 -37.10 -3.67
CA GLU A 327 7.25 -38.48 -4.11
C GLU A 327 8.22 -38.44 -5.30
N GLY A 328 9.49 -38.77 -5.07
CA GLY A 328 10.54 -38.50 -6.06
C GLY A 328 10.63 -36.99 -6.34
N LYS A 329 10.39 -36.60 -7.59
CA LYS A 329 10.36 -35.17 -8.01
C LYS A 329 8.96 -34.57 -8.10
N VAL A 330 7.94 -35.30 -7.67
CA VAL A 330 6.54 -34.89 -7.78
C VAL A 330 6.06 -34.33 -6.44
N ALA A 331 5.60 -33.09 -6.42
CA ALA A 331 4.95 -32.53 -5.25
C ALA A 331 3.56 -33.15 -5.07
N ARG A 332 3.22 -33.58 -3.86
CA ARG A 332 1.95 -34.30 -3.60
C ARG A 332 1.07 -33.64 -2.57
N ALA A 333 1.69 -33.09 -1.53
CA ALA A 333 0.96 -32.56 -0.39
C ALA A 333 1.72 -31.40 0.22
N VAL A 334 1.00 -30.62 1.03
CA VAL A 334 1.61 -29.70 1.98
C VAL A 334 1.40 -30.23 3.39
N GLU A 335 2.40 -30.00 4.23
CA GLU A 335 2.31 -30.20 5.67
C GLU A 335 2.17 -28.83 6.34
N PHE A 336 1.18 -28.68 7.22
CA PHE A 336 0.94 -27.42 7.92
C PHE A 336 0.51 -27.65 9.36
N SER A 337 0.82 -26.70 10.23
CA SER A 337 0.40 -26.70 11.62
C SER A 337 -0.75 -25.70 11.83
N LYS A 338 -1.78 -26.12 12.55
CA LYS A 338 -2.85 -25.24 13.04
C LYS A 338 -3.17 -25.63 14.48
N ASP A 339 -3.19 -24.65 15.38
CA ASP A 339 -3.49 -24.85 16.81
C ASP A 339 -2.64 -25.97 17.47
N GLY A 340 -1.37 -26.07 17.08
CA GLY A 340 -0.43 -27.09 17.55
C GLY A 340 -0.61 -28.48 16.94
N VAL A 341 -1.61 -28.68 16.07
CA VAL A 341 -1.88 -29.94 15.38
C VAL A 341 -1.29 -29.89 13.97
N LEU A 342 -0.61 -30.97 13.58
CA LEU A 342 -0.03 -31.14 12.26
C LEU A 342 -1.05 -31.78 11.30
N TYR A 343 -1.23 -31.15 10.14
CA TYR A 343 -2.13 -31.59 9.09
C TYR A 343 -1.35 -31.88 7.81
N LYS A 344 -1.90 -32.78 6.99
CA LYS A 344 -1.43 -33.09 5.64
C LYS A 344 -2.60 -33.07 4.68
N VAL A 345 -2.46 -32.31 3.58
CA VAL A 345 -3.49 -32.16 2.55
C VAL A 345 -2.87 -32.27 1.17
N TYR A 346 -3.55 -32.96 0.26
CA TYR A 346 -3.00 -33.37 -1.03
C TYR A 346 -3.56 -32.55 -2.19
N ALA A 347 -2.71 -32.28 -3.19
CA ALA A 347 -3.08 -31.59 -4.42
C ALA A 347 -3.14 -32.57 -5.60
N ARG A 348 -4.20 -32.48 -6.41
CA ARG A 348 -4.34 -33.24 -7.67
C ARG A 348 -3.61 -32.58 -8.83
N LYS A 349 -3.60 -31.24 -8.89
CA LYS A 349 -3.03 -30.48 -10.03
C LYS A 349 -1.81 -29.67 -9.65
N GLU A 350 -1.91 -28.69 -8.75
CA GLU A 350 -0.76 -27.84 -8.44
C GLU A 350 -0.75 -27.36 -6.98
N ILE A 351 0.45 -27.16 -6.44
CA ILE A 351 0.70 -26.43 -5.20
C ILE A 351 1.30 -25.08 -5.58
N ILE A 352 0.69 -23.99 -5.14
CA ILE A 352 1.08 -22.63 -5.52
C ILE A 352 1.56 -21.88 -4.28
N LEU A 353 2.86 -21.62 -4.22
CA LEU A 353 3.47 -20.82 -3.15
C LEU A 353 3.24 -19.34 -3.38
N SER A 354 2.51 -18.71 -2.47
CA SER A 354 2.22 -17.27 -2.41
C SER A 354 2.61 -16.67 -1.05
N ALA A 355 3.57 -17.30 -0.36
CA ALA A 355 4.02 -16.94 1.00
C ALA A 355 5.01 -15.75 1.01
N GLY A 356 5.15 -15.06 -0.13
CA GLY A 356 6.00 -13.89 -0.30
C GLY A 356 7.49 -14.19 -0.35
N VAL A 357 8.28 -13.13 -0.51
CA VAL A 357 9.75 -13.20 -0.70
C VAL A 357 10.49 -13.90 0.44
N VAL A 358 9.94 -13.94 1.66
CA VAL A 358 10.55 -14.64 2.80
C VAL A 358 9.96 -16.03 2.99
N GLY A 359 8.64 -16.16 2.98
CA GLY A 359 7.97 -17.42 3.27
C GLY A 359 8.15 -18.47 2.18
N SER A 360 8.11 -18.07 0.89
CA SER A 360 8.26 -19.00 -0.23
C SER A 360 9.63 -19.71 -0.25
N PRO A 361 10.79 -19.01 -0.23
CA PRO A 361 12.08 -19.69 -0.18
C PRO A 361 12.26 -20.50 1.11
N LYS A 362 11.74 -20.02 2.26
CA LYS A 362 11.79 -20.77 3.52
C LYS A 362 11.09 -22.14 3.41
N ILE A 363 9.90 -22.17 2.82
CA ILE A 363 9.14 -23.41 2.59
C ILE A 363 9.91 -24.33 1.62
N LEU A 364 10.44 -23.79 0.53
CA LEU A 364 11.23 -24.58 -0.44
C LEU A 364 12.48 -25.19 0.19
N LEU A 365 13.27 -24.40 0.92
CA LEU A 365 14.47 -24.86 1.64
C LEU A 365 14.10 -25.96 2.64
N SER A 366 13.01 -25.77 3.40
CA SER A 366 12.49 -26.77 4.36
C SER A 366 11.95 -28.03 3.69
N SER A 367 11.67 -27.97 2.39
CA SER A 367 11.20 -29.08 1.55
C SER A 367 12.33 -29.78 0.80
N GLY A 368 13.59 -29.41 1.03
CA GLY A 368 14.74 -29.99 0.33
C GLY A 368 15.00 -29.40 -1.05
N ILE A 369 14.45 -28.22 -1.36
CA ILE A 369 14.68 -27.52 -2.63
C ILE A 369 15.49 -26.25 -2.34
N GLY A 370 16.74 -26.22 -2.79
CA GLY A 370 17.66 -25.13 -2.51
C GLY A 370 19.12 -25.54 -2.72
N PRO A 371 20.09 -24.67 -2.36
CA PRO A 371 21.50 -24.96 -2.58
C PRO A 371 21.93 -26.24 -1.86
N LYS A 372 22.41 -27.23 -2.61
CA LYS A 372 22.72 -28.58 -2.09
C LYS A 372 23.68 -28.55 -0.90
N HIS A 373 24.71 -27.70 -0.94
CA HIS A 373 25.67 -27.59 0.17
C HIS A 373 24.97 -27.14 1.45
N HIS A 374 24.21 -26.04 1.39
CA HIS A 374 23.47 -25.48 2.52
C HIS A 374 22.50 -26.49 3.13
N LEU A 375 21.72 -27.19 2.30
CA LEU A 375 20.77 -28.20 2.77
C LEU A 375 21.46 -29.37 3.47
N ASN A 376 22.61 -29.82 2.97
CA ASN A 376 23.40 -30.88 3.61
C ASN A 376 23.95 -30.44 4.97
N ASP A 377 24.43 -29.19 5.08
CA ASP A 377 25.03 -28.66 6.31
C ASP A 377 24.02 -28.66 7.48
N ILE A 378 22.75 -28.39 7.20
CA ILE A 378 21.66 -28.45 8.20
C ILE A 378 20.84 -29.75 8.14
N ARG A 379 21.33 -30.77 7.42
CA ARG A 379 20.77 -32.14 7.35
C ARG A 379 19.32 -32.22 6.83
N ILE A 380 18.99 -31.40 5.82
CA ILE A 380 17.76 -31.52 5.06
C ILE A 380 18.02 -32.38 3.81
N PRO A 381 17.28 -33.49 3.59
CA PRO A 381 17.42 -34.28 2.38
C PRO A 381 17.16 -33.45 1.12
N VAL A 382 18.09 -33.52 0.17
CA VAL A 382 18.00 -32.73 -1.08
C VAL A 382 17.08 -33.41 -2.08
N VAL A 383 16.02 -32.71 -2.46
CA VAL A 383 15.08 -33.05 -3.54
C VAL A 383 15.54 -32.43 -4.86
N ALA A 384 15.95 -31.16 -4.84
CA ALA A 384 16.47 -30.45 -5.99
C ALA A 384 17.49 -29.37 -5.59
N ASP A 385 18.60 -29.34 -6.32
CA ASP A 385 19.65 -28.33 -6.18
C ASP A 385 19.29 -27.11 -7.05
N LEU A 386 18.81 -26.05 -6.40
CA LEU A 386 18.37 -24.80 -7.05
C LEU A 386 18.85 -23.61 -6.20
N PRO A 387 19.08 -22.42 -6.80
CA PRO A 387 19.57 -21.24 -6.07
C PRO A 387 18.46 -20.54 -5.27
N VAL A 388 17.67 -21.31 -4.50
CA VAL A 388 16.58 -20.79 -3.66
C VAL A 388 17.15 -19.91 -2.56
N GLY A 389 16.58 -18.72 -2.41
CA GLY A 389 16.99 -17.74 -1.41
C GLY A 389 18.06 -16.78 -1.92
N GLU A 390 18.74 -17.08 -3.02
CA GLU A 390 19.75 -16.21 -3.62
C GLU A 390 19.12 -15.04 -4.40
N ASN A 391 19.96 -14.07 -4.80
CA ASN A 391 19.55 -12.89 -5.58
C ASN A 391 18.42 -12.08 -4.89
N LEU A 392 18.36 -12.12 -3.57
CA LEU A 392 17.48 -11.27 -2.77
C LEU A 392 17.81 -9.82 -3.08
N GLN A 393 16.78 -9.04 -3.38
CA GLN A 393 16.91 -7.64 -3.70
C GLN A 393 15.91 -6.84 -2.89
N ASP A 394 16.29 -5.63 -2.53
CA ASP A 394 15.44 -4.63 -1.91
C ASP A 394 15.95 -3.25 -2.30
N GLN A 395 15.07 -2.27 -2.18
CA GLN A 395 15.43 -0.88 -2.33
C GLN A 395 15.86 -0.31 -0.98
N MET A 396 16.73 0.69 -1.01
CA MET A 396 17.09 1.47 0.16
C MET A 396 16.58 2.89 0.04
N ALA A 397 16.29 3.48 1.18
CA ALA A 397 15.74 4.81 1.30
C ALA A 397 16.41 5.59 2.43
N MET A 398 16.70 6.87 2.21
CA MET A 398 17.16 7.79 3.26
C MET A 398 16.18 8.96 3.35
N HIS A 399 15.73 9.30 4.56
CA HIS A 399 14.82 10.43 4.75
C HIS A 399 15.54 11.71 5.16
N PHE A 400 14.97 12.83 4.76
CA PHE A 400 15.42 14.17 5.05
C PHE A 400 14.27 14.99 5.61
N GLN A 401 14.58 15.82 6.59
CA GLN A 401 13.66 16.83 7.09
C GLN A 401 13.93 18.14 6.36
N VAL A 402 12.86 18.81 5.93
CA VAL A 402 12.92 20.14 5.29
C VAL A 402 12.06 21.10 6.09
N ALA A 403 12.69 22.06 6.77
CA ALA A 403 12.02 23.14 7.48
C ALA A 403 11.39 24.13 6.49
N ILE A 404 10.25 24.71 6.85
CA ILE A 404 9.51 25.70 6.08
C ILE A 404 9.00 26.81 7.01
N ASN A 405 8.73 28.00 6.48
CA ASN A 405 8.23 29.14 7.25
C ASN A 405 6.68 29.21 7.31
N MET A 406 5.99 28.15 6.90
CA MET A 406 4.52 28.05 6.85
C MET A 406 4.03 26.76 7.50
N SER A 407 2.88 26.79 8.18
CA SER A 407 2.27 25.61 8.81
C SER A 407 1.42 24.78 7.83
N LEU A 408 2.06 24.23 6.80
CA LEU A 408 1.37 23.47 5.74
C LEU A 408 1.25 21.97 6.01
N SER A 409 2.17 21.40 6.78
CA SER A 409 2.25 19.97 7.05
C SER A 409 1.15 19.46 7.99
N THR A 410 0.95 18.15 7.97
CA THR A 410 0.09 17.44 8.93
C THR A 410 0.92 17.08 10.17
N THR A 411 0.56 17.64 11.32
CA THR A 411 1.21 17.39 12.61
C THR A 411 0.47 16.32 13.40
N SER A 412 1.10 15.76 14.43
CA SER A 412 0.45 14.86 15.38
C SER A 412 -0.79 15.49 16.00
N GLN A 413 -0.76 16.80 16.29
CA GLN A 413 -1.93 17.52 16.81
C GLN A 413 -3.12 17.48 15.84
N LYS A 414 -2.89 17.68 14.53
CA LYS A 414 -3.95 17.58 13.51
C LYS A 414 -4.48 16.15 13.40
N ILE A 415 -3.61 15.15 13.53
CA ILE A 415 -4.02 13.73 13.51
C ILE A 415 -4.93 13.45 14.71
N THR A 416 -4.56 13.87 15.92
CA THR A 416 -5.34 13.62 17.14
C THR A 416 -6.54 14.56 17.30
N ASP A 417 -6.77 15.50 16.39
CA ASP A 417 -7.87 16.44 16.47
C ASP A 417 -9.22 15.75 16.29
N THR A 418 -10.16 16.05 17.20
CA THR A 418 -11.48 15.42 17.25
C THR A 418 -12.28 15.68 15.97
N GLU A 419 -12.17 16.85 15.34
CA GLU A 419 -12.91 17.14 14.11
C GLU A 419 -12.44 16.23 12.96
N ASN A 420 -11.12 16.07 12.82
CA ASN A 420 -10.54 15.18 11.81
C ASN A 420 -10.92 13.71 12.04
N ILE A 421 -10.95 13.27 13.30
CA ILE A 421 -11.40 11.92 13.67
C ILE A 421 -12.88 11.74 13.31
N LEU A 422 -13.76 12.65 13.73
CA LEU A 422 -15.19 12.57 13.45
C LEU A 422 -15.48 12.66 11.95
N GLN A 423 -14.73 13.48 11.21
CA GLN A 423 -14.85 13.58 9.75
C GLN A 423 -14.63 12.21 9.10
N TYR A 424 -13.58 11.51 9.48
CA TYR A 424 -13.33 10.17 8.96
C TYR A 424 -14.38 9.15 9.40
N LEU A 425 -14.77 9.18 10.68
CA LEU A 425 -15.71 8.20 11.24
C LEU A 425 -17.11 8.30 10.63
N PHE A 426 -17.59 9.51 10.29
CA PHE A 426 -18.92 9.69 9.69
C PHE A 426 -18.93 9.75 8.17
N TYR A 427 -17.85 10.25 7.54
CA TYR A 427 -17.82 10.51 6.09
C TYR A 427 -16.79 9.69 5.33
N ARG A 428 -15.81 9.08 6.02
CA ARG A 428 -14.62 8.44 5.41
C ARG A 428 -13.86 9.41 4.50
N GLU A 429 -13.80 10.66 4.94
CA GLU A 429 -13.08 11.76 4.30
C GLU A 429 -12.04 12.36 5.25
N GLY A 430 -11.27 13.34 4.79
CA GLY A 430 -10.25 14.01 5.59
C GLY A 430 -8.90 13.28 5.60
N ILE A 431 -8.02 13.71 6.52
CA ILE A 431 -6.61 13.27 6.56
C ILE A 431 -6.46 11.75 6.72
N TYR A 432 -7.37 11.10 7.45
CA TYR A 432 -7.33 9.66 7.70
C TYR A 432 -7.62 8.82 6.45
N ALA A 433 -8.33 9.37 5.48
CA ALA A 433 -8.62 8.73 4.19
C ALA A 433 -7.46 8.87 3.17
N GLN A 434 -6.36 9.52 3.56
CA GLN A 434 -5.15 9.72 2.76
C GLN A 434 -3.97 8.94 3.34
N ILE A 435 -2.86 8.85 2.60
CA ILE A 435 -1.69 8.04 3.00
C ILE A 435 -0.51 8.87 3.54
N GLY A 436 -0.66 10.20 3.63
CA GLY A 436 0.40 11.11 4.08
C GLY A 436 1.41 11.54 3.00
N VAL A 437 1.18 11.22 1.73
CA VAL A 437 2.09 11.53 0.61
C VAL A 437 1.50 12.65 -0.25
N ASP A 438 2.25 13.72 -0.47
CA ASP A 438 1.86 14.85 -1.33
C ASP A 438 2.25 14.67 -2.80
N GLY A 439 3.26 13.86 -3.08
CA GLY A 439 3.67 13.57 -4.44
C GLY A 439 5.00 12.83 -4.50
N MET A 440 5.45 12.58 -5.71
CA MET A 440 6.77 11.99 -5.95
C MET A 440 7.40 12.52 -7.24
N ILE A 441 8.73 12.47 -7.32
CA ILE A 441 9.49 12.73 -8.54
C ILE A 441 10.38 11.53 -8.84
N PHE A 442 10.42 11.14 -10.11
CA PHE A 442 11.34 10.14 -10.62
C PHE A 442 12.47 10.78 -11.41
N ILE A 443 13.70 10.41 -11.07
CA ILE A 443 14.92 11.07 -11.51
C ILE A 443 15.84 10.05 -12.16
N ASN A 444 16.28 10.39 -13.37
CA ASN A 444 17.46 9.79 -13.98
C ASN A 444 18.67 10.63 -13.57
N LEU A 445 19.69 9.97 -13.04
CA LEU A 445 20.93 10.63 -12.62
C LEU A 445 21.88 10.85 -13.81
N ASP A 446 21.80 9.96 -14.80
CA ASP A 446 22.58 10.06 -16.03
C ASP A 446 21.87 10.90 -17.09
N GLN A 447 22.61 11.40 -18.09
CA GLN A 447 22.06 12.23 -19.17
C GLN A 447 21.04 11.49 -20.05
N ASN A 448 20.97 10.16 -19.96
CA ASN A 448 20.01 9.34 -20.68
C ASN A 448 18.62 9.42 -20.05
N LYS A 449 17.78 10.32 -20.58
CA LYS A 449 16.40 10.54 -20.13
C LYS A 449 15.43 9.39 -20.46
N ASP A 450 15.83 8.50 -21.36
CA ASP A 450 15.02 7.36 -21.79
C ASP A 450 15.32 6.09 -20.96
N ALA A 451 16.34 6.13 -20.08
CA ALA A 451 16.57 5.06 -19.13
C ALA A 451 15.49 5.03 -18.03
N PRO A 452 15.30 3.88 -17.34
CA PRO A 452 14.54 3.86 -16.10
C PRO A 452 15.12 4.83 -15.07
N PRO A 453 14.26 5.44 -14.23
CA PRO A 453 14.72 6.29 -13.14
C PRO A 453 15.64 5.53 -12.16
N ASP A 454 16.65 6.22 -11.65
CA ASP A 454 17.56 5.70 -10.63
C ASP A 454 17.05 6.02 -9.22
N ILE A 455 16.49 7.22 -9.05
CA ILE A 455 16.04 7.77 -7.78
C ILE A 455 14.56 8.11 -7.85
N GLN A 456 13.84 7.81 -6.79
CA GLN A 456 12.53 8.36 -6.50
C GLN A 456 12.61 9.26 -5.26
N LEU A 457 12.13 10.50 -5.38
CA LEU A 457 11.84 11.34 -4.24
C LEU A 457 10.38 11.20 -3.87
N ILE A 458 10.06 10.87 -2.63
CA ILE A 458 8.69 10.81 -2.11
C ILE A 458 8.52 11.95 -1.10
N PHE A 459 7.54 12.81 -1.33
CA PHE A 459 7.23 13.93 -0.45
C PHE A 459 6.13 13.52 0.53
N LEU A 460 6.48 13.37 1.81
CA LEU A 460 5.49 13.17 2.87
C LEU A 460 5.02 14.52 3.40
N GLY A 461 3.72 14.77 3.33
CA GLY A 461 3.06 15.95 3.89
C GLY A 461 2.91 15.91 5.41
N LEU A 462 3.78 15.17 6.09
CA LEU A 462 3.79 14.95 7.53
C LEU A 462 4.91 15.77 8.15
N ALA A 463 4.65 16.36 9.32
CA ALA A 463 5.69 17.01 10.10
C ALA A 463 6.70 15.98 10.62
N TYR A 464 7.98 16.38 10.66
CA TYR A 464 9.03 15.56 11.24
C TYR A 464 8.99 15.72 12.76
N GLU A 465 8.32 14.79 13.46
CA GLU A 465 8.15 14.78 14.92
C GLU A 465 8.77 13.52 15.52
N LYS A 466 9.01 13.48 16.85
CA LYS A 466 9.63 12.34 17.54
C LYS A 466 8.98 10.98 17.17
N GLY A 467 7.65 10.94 17.08
CA GLY A 467 6.93 9.70 16.73
C GLY A 467 7.21 9.15 15.32
N PHE A 468 7.71 9.97 14.40
CA PHE A 468 8.17 9.50 13.08
C PHE A 468 9.40 8.59 13.20
N LEU A 469 10.29 8.88 14.15
CA LEU A 469 11.53 8.14 14.38
C LEU A 469 11.30 6.74 14.97
N ASP A 470 10.16 6.51 15.62
CA ASP A 470 9.79 5.23 16.21
C ASP A 470 9.60 4.11 15.17
N GLY A 471 9.34 4.50 13.91
CA GLY A 471 9.30 3.57 12.77
C GLY A 471 10.66 3.02 12.36
N PHE A 472 11.76 3.60 12.87
CA PHE A 472 13.13 3.24 12.51
C PHE A 472 13.82 2.51 13.65
N SER A 473 14.69 1.56 13.30
CA SER A 473 15.49 0.80 14.28
C SER A 473 16.78 1.54 14.68
N TYR A 474 16.76 2.88 14.71
CA TYR A 474 17.90 3.69 15.14
C TYR A 474 18.29 3.42 16.61
N LYS A 475 19.57 3.63 16.93
CA LYS A 475 20.07 3.70 18.30
C LYS A 475 19.30 4.80 19.06
N GLU A 476 19.02 4.58 20.34
CA GLU A 476 18.17 5.52 21.10
C GLU A 476 18.80 6.93 21.20
N GLU A 477 20.12 7.00 21.37
CA GLU A 477 20.88 8.26 21.31
C GLU A 477 20.70 9.01 19.97
N VAL A 478 20.69 8.28 18.85
CA VAL A 478 20.44 8.85 17.51
C VAL A 478 19.01 9.38 17.41
N LYS A 479 18.02 8.64 17.94
CA LYS A 479 16.62 9.10 17.95
C LYS A 479 16.45 10.36 18.80
N GLU A 480 17.05 10.41 19.98
CA GLU A 480 16.98 11.57 20.86
C GLU A 480 17.60 12.80 20.21
N GLU A 481 18.74 12.66 19.55
CA GLU A 481 19.38 13.76 18.85
C GLU A 481 18.55 14.28 17.68
N LEU A 482 18.04 13.38 16.83
CA LEU A 482 17.16 13.75 15.72
C LEU A 482 15.87 14.39 16.24
N ALA A 483 15.29 13.88 17.34
CA ALA A 483 14.10 14.42 17.97
C ALA A 483 14.30 15.86 18.47
N ASN A 484 15.47 16.19 19.03
CA ASN A 484 15.80 17.54 19.49
C ASN A 484 15.93 18.57 18.36
N ARG A 485 15.97 18.13 17.11
CA ARG A 485 16.08 18.97 15.91
C ARG A 485 14.79 18.99 15.08
N THR A 486 13.73 18.38 15.60
CA THR A 486 12.40 18.39 14.97
C THR A 486 11.87 19.81 14.86
N ASP A 487 11.15 20.09 13.76
CA ASP A 487 10.48 21.35 13.51
C ASP A 487 9.05 21.02 13.08
N PRO A 488 8.00 21.47 13.80
CA PRO A 488 6.62 21.21 13.43
C PRO A 488 6.23 21.87 12.10
N ASN A 489 6.93 22.92 11.67
CA ASN A 489 6.84 23.50 10.33
C ASN A 489 7.89 22.86 9.44
N SER A 490 7.82 21.55 9.26
CA SER A 490 8.67 20.83 8.32
C SER A 490 7.89 19.77 7.58
N PHE A 491 8.46 19.24 6.50
CA PHE A 491 7.96 18.05 5.84
C PHE A 491 9.10 17.05 5.63
N VAL A 492 8.76 15.81 5.30
CA VAL A 492 9.74 14.73 5.11
C VAL A 492 9.89 14.41 3.64
N ILE A 493 11.12 14.22 3.19
CA ILE A 493 11.44 13.70 1.87
C ILE A 493 12.16 12.38 2.02
N ILE A 494 11.71 11.36 1.29
CA ILE A 494 12.42 10.10 1.16
C ILE A 494 13.15 10.09 -0.18
N VAL A 495 14.47 9.95 -0.14
CA VAL A 495 15.32 9.63 -1.29
C VAL A 495 15.40 8.12 -1.39
N ASN A 496 14.76 7.51 -2.38
CA ASN A 496 14.71 6.07 -2.58
C ASN A 496 15.55 5.66 -3.79
N LEU A 497 16.46 4.69 -3.60
CA LEU A 497 17.28 4.09 -4.65
C LEU A 497 16.52 2.91 -5.27
N LEU A 498 16.21 3.02 -6.56
CA LEU A 498 15.28 2.10 -7.21
C LEU A 498 15.93 0.83 -7.73
N ASN A 499 17.14 0.98 -8.27
CA ASN A 499 17.89 -0.08 -8.95
C ASN A 499 19.19 -0.38 -8.22
N ALA A 500 19.08 -0.80 -6.95
CA ALA A 500 20.22 -1.23 -6.15
C ALA A 500 20.92 -2.44 -6.80
N LYS A 501 22.25 -2.42 -6.82
CA LYS A 501 23.10 -3.50 -7.35
C LYS A 501 23.45 -4.54 -6.30
N SER A 502 23.44 -4.17 -5.03
CA SER A 502 23.61 -5.09 -3.91
C SER A 502 22.65 -6.30 -4.02
N ARG A 503 23.15 -7.51 -3.71
CA ARG A 503 22.37 -8.76 -3.76
C ARG A 503 22.60 -9.56 -2.48
N GLY A 504 21.51 -9.99 -1.88
CA GLY A 504 21.48 -10.73 -0.63
C GLY A 504 21.03 -12.18 -0.76
N THR A 505 20.81 -12.81 0.40
CA THR A 505 20.32 -14.19 0.53
C THR A 505 19.27 -14.36 1.62
N ILE A 506 18.46 -15.41 1.50
CA ILE A 506 17.60 -15.96 2.55
C ILE A 506 17.97 -17.43 2.75
N THR A 507 18.41 -17.79 3.94
CA THR A 507 18.82 -19.16 4.28
C THR A 507 18.16 -19.65 5.57
N LEU A 508 18.37 -20.92 5.91
CA LEU A 508 17.88 -21.51 7.16
C LEU A 508 19.04 -21.75 8.11
N SER A 509 18.91 -21.36 9.38
CA SER A 509 19.86 -21.74 10.43
C SER A 509 19.59 -23.14 11.01
N THR A 510 18.38 -23.66 10.82
CA THR A 510 17.88 -24.87 11.49
C THR A 510 16.73 -25.51 10.70
N THR A 511 16.41 -26.76 11.01
CA THR A 511 15.26 -27.51 10.47
C THR A 511 13.94 -27.23 11.21
N CYS A 512 13.99 -26.44 12.29
CA CYS A 512 12.82 -26.03 13.07
C CYS A 512 11.80 -25.26 12.19
N PRO A 513 10.56 -25.79 12.00
CA PRO A 513 9.58 -25.18 11.09
C PRO A 513 9.16 -23.76 11.48
N SER A 514 9.04 -23.45 12.77
CA SER A 514 8.60 -22.16 13.28
C SER A 514 9.72 -21.12 13.39
N CYS A 515 10.98 -21.55 13.31
CA CYS A 515 12.14 -20.68 13.46
C CYS A 515 12.27 -19.72 12.27
N LYS A 516 12.66 -18.46 12.51
CA LYS A 516 12.80 -17.47 11.43
C LYS A 516 14.01 -17.82 10.54
N PRO A 517 13.93 -17.57 9.23
CA PRO A 517 15.09 -17.72 8.36
C PRO A 517 16.15 -16.65 8.67
N ILE A 518 17.38 -16.91 8.26
CA ILE A 518 18.44 -15.90 8.17
C ILE A 518 18.14 -15.05 6.94
N ILE A 519 18.18 -13.73 7.10
CA ILE A 519 17.88 -12.77 6.05
C ILE A 519 19.06 -11.80 5.98
N ASP A 520 19.79 -11.84 4.89
CA ASP A 520 20.93 -10.96 4.66
C ASP A 520 20.78 -10.23 3.32
N PRO A 521 20.31 -8.97 3.32
CA PRO A 521 20.12 -8.20 2.09
C PRO A 521 21.43 -7.69 1.48
N MET A 522 22.54 -7.73 2.23
CA MET A 522 23.83 -7.17 1.82
C MET A 522 23.73 -5.70 1.41
N TYR A 523 22.98 -4.90 2.17
CA TYR A 523 22.71 -3.49 1.86
C TYR A 523 23.99 -2.68 1.65
N LEU A 524 24.07 -1.93 0.53
CA LEU A 524 25.21 -1.08 0.15
C LEU A 524 26.56 -1.80 0.05
N SER A 525 26.54 -3.10 -0.24
CA SER A 525 27.73 -3.88 -0.54
C SER A 525 28.37 -3.47 -1.86
N ASP A 526 27.58 -3.04 -2.84
CA ASP A 526 28.07 -2.39 -4.07
C ASP A 526 28.23 -0.88 -3.84
N SER A 527 29.44 -0.36 -4.06
CA SER A 527 29.75 1.06 -3.85
C SER A 527 28.98 2.00 -4.79
N ASP A 528 28.54 1.55 -5.98
CA ASP A 528 27.76 2.37 -6.90
C ASP A 528 26.37 2.71 -6.34
N ASP A 529 25.82 1.87 -5.45
CA ASP A 529 24.58 2.17 -4.75
C ASP A 529 24.75 3.44 -3.88
N VAL A 530 25.89 3.56 -3.20
CA VAL A 530 26.24 4.73 -2.39
C VAL A 530 26.42 5.98 -3.27
N GLU A 531 27.17 5.87 -4.37
CA GLU A 531 27.38 7.01 -5.28
C GLU A 531 26.07 7.53 -5.88
N ARG A 532 25.13 6.64 -6.20
CA ARG A 532 23.81 7.02 -6.70
C ARG A 532 22.96 7.74 -5.66
N PHE A 533 23.03 7.32 -4.40
CA PHE A 533 22.42 8.08 -3.30
C PHE A 533 22.97 9.50 -3.22
N VAL A 534 24.29 9.66 -3.22
CA VAL A 534 24.95 10.98 -3.16
C VAL A 534 24.45 11.88 -4.29
N LYS A 535 24.40 11.37 -5.52
CA LYS A 535 23.83 12.12 -6.67
C LYS A 535 22.35 12.46 -6.48
N GLY A 536 21.56 11.58 -5.88
CA GLY A 536 20.16 11.84 -5.49
C GLY A 536 20.04 12.97 -4.47
N ILE A 537 20.93 13.01 -3.48
CA ILE A 537 21.01 14.07 -2.47
C ILE A 537 21.40 15.41 -3.11
N ARG A 538 22.35 15.41 -4.06
CA ARG A 538 22.67 16.61 -4.85
C ARG A 538 21.48 17.14 -5.64
N PHE A 539 20.60 16.25 -6.13
CA PHE A 539 19.36 16.68 -6.77
C PHE A 539 18.40 17.31 -5.76
N LEU A 540 18.27 16.74 -4.57
CA LEU A 540 17.46 17.31 -3.49
C LEU A 540 17.93 18.73 -3.12
N GLN A 541 19.24 18.98 -3.06
CA GLN A 541 19.78 20.33 -2.85
C GLN A 541 19.41 21.29 -3.98
N LYS A 542 19.33 20.83 -5.24
CA LYS A 542 18.84 21.67 -6.34
C LYS A 542 17.37 22.06 -6.19
N LEU A 543 16.54 21.20 -5.60
CA LEU A 543 15.14 21.56 -5.30
C LEU A 543 15.06 22.70 -4.30
N GLN A 544 15.92 22.70 -3.27
CA GLN A 544 16.03 23.81 -2.31
C GLN A 544 16.33 25.15 -2.98
N GLU A 545 17.10 25.14 -4.06
CA GLU A 545 17.49 26.36 -4.77
C GLU A 545 16.39 26.95 -5.68
N THR A 546 15.30 26.22 -5.91
CA THR A 546 14.16 26.66 -6.74
C THR A 546 13.42 27.84 -6.11
N LYS A 547 12.80 28.68 -6.95
CA LYS A 547 12.00 29.82 -6.50
C LYS A 547 10.81 29.35 -5.68
N SER A 548 10.16 28.27 -6.10
CA SER A 548 9.03 27.68 -5.40
C SER A 548 9.37 27.29 -3.96
N TRP A 549 10.46 26.55 -3.74
CA TRP A 549 10.87 26.15 -2.39
C TRP A 549 11.40 27.32 -1.56
N LYS A 550 12.16 28.23 -2.16
CA LYS A 550 12.58 29.49 -1.51
C LYS A 550 11.38 30.32 -1.05
N SER A 551 10.26 30.30 -1.77
CA SER A 551 9.06 31.07 -1.41
C SER A 551 8.40 30.63 -0.10
N ILE A 552 8.62 29.38 0.33
CA ILE A 552 8.15 28.83 1.61
C ILE A 552 9.29 28.66 2.63
N GLY A 553 10.45 29.26 2.36
CA GLY A 553 11.63 29.14 3.22
C GLY A 553 12.18 27.72 3.36
N ALA A 554 11.93 26.85 2.38
CA ALA A 554 12.32 25.44 2.46
C ALA A 554 13.83 25.30 2.62
N THR A 555 14.26 24.69 3.72
CA THR A 555 15.68 24.49 4.06
C THR A 555 15.89 23.09 4.62
N LEU A 556 16.85 22.35 4.05
CA LEU A 556 17.26 21.04 4.53
C LEU A 556 17.84 21.17 5.95
N ILE A 557 17.24 20.46 6.90
CA ILE A 557 17.82 20.37 8.25
C ILE A 557 18.99 19.40 8.19
N ARG A 558 20.13 19.84 8.75
CA ARG A 558 21.36 19.04 8.81
C ARG A 558 21.09 17.73 9.56
N HIS A 559 21.29 16.62 8.85
CA HIS A 559 21.05 15.25 9.32
C HIS A 559 22.16 14.71 10.24
N ASP A 560 23.18 15.52 10.53
CA ASP A 560 24.33 15.18 11.35
C ASP A 560 23.91 14.89 12.80
N THR A 561 24.28 13.73 13.30
CA THR A 561 24.26 13.42 14.72
C THR A 561 25.69 13.52 15.28
N ARG A 562 25.90 14.23 16.39
CA ARG A 562 27.21 14.55 16.98
C ARG A 562 28.06 13.28 17.14
N GLY A 563 28.93 13.03 16.16
CA GLY A 563 29.87 11.89 16.15
C GLY A 563 29.78 11.00 14.90
N HIS A 564 28.70 11.06 14.13
CA HIS A 564 28.56 10.29 12.90
C HIS A 564 29.09 11.12 11.73
N CYS A 565 30.19 10.66 11.12
CA CYS A 565 30.84 11.33 9.99
C CYS A 565 31.44 12.71 10.31
N SER A 566 31.71 13.01 11.59
CA SER A 566 32.26 14.31 12.02
C SER A 566 33.70 14.57 11.57
N GLU A 567 34.40 13.52 11.13
CA GLU A 567 35.73 13.61 10.54
C GLU A 567 35.69 14.20 9.12
N GLU A 568 34.53 14.11 8.45
CA GLU A 568 34.35 14.61 7.09
C GLU A 568 33.89 16.07 7.09
N GLU A 569 34.35 16.86 6.11
CA GLU A 569 33.87 18.22 5.91
C GLU A 569 32.39 18.18 5.48
N TYR A 570 31.54 18.93 6.18
CA TYR A 570 30.11 18.98 5.91
C TYR A 570 29.83 19.34 4.44
N ASP A 571 28.84 18.64 3.88
CA ASP A 571 28.37 18.82 2.51
C ASP A 571 29.38 18.46 1.40
N LYS A 572 30.50 17.81 1.73
CA LYS A 572 31.32 17.10 0.74
C LYS A 572 30.72 15.73 0.39
N ASP A 573 31.16 15.16 -0.73
CA ASP A 573 30.66 13.86 -1.16
C ASP A 573 31.06 12.76 -0.15
N GLU A 574 32.23 12.88 0.47
CA GLU A 574 32.73 11.98 1.52
C GLU A 574 31.80 11.98 2.74
N TYR A 575 31.38 13.16 3.19
CA TYR A 575 30.35 13.30 4.23
C TYR A 575 29.07 12.57 3.84
N TRP A 576 28.55 12.78 2.63
CA TRP A 576 27.32 12.13 2.19
C TRP A 576 27.45 10.61 2.02
N ARG A 577 28.60 10.10 1.56
CA ARG A 577 28.86 8.65 1.53
C ARG A 577 28.79 8.04 2.91
N CYS A 578 29.42 8.69 3.89
CA CYS A 578 29.37 8.25 5.28
C CYS A 578 27.93 8.30 5.83
N MET A 579 27.19 9.39 5.59
CA MET A 579 25.80 9.54 6.04
C MET A 579 24.87 8.48 5.44
N VAL A 580 25.04 8.15 4.15
CA VAL A 580 24.24 7.11 3.47
C VAL A 580 24.44 5.75 4.16
N ARG A 581 25.67 5.38 4.50
CA ARG A 581 25.94 4.11 5.21
C ARG A 581 25.35 4.07 6.61
N HIS A 582 25.23 5.22 7.27
CA HIS A 582 24.65 5.30 8.61
C HIS A 582 23.12 5.27 8.59
N PHE A 583 22.49 6.07 7.72
CA PHE A 583 21.08 6.43 7.84
C PHE A 583 20.16 5.86 6.77
N ALA A 584 20.68 5.41 5.63
CA ALA A 584 19.85 4.73 4.65
C ALA A 584 19.27 3.45 5.26
N ASN A 585 18.00 3.17 5.00
CA ASN A 585 17.23 2.08 5.59
C ASN A 585 16.44 1.30 4.52
N GLN A 586 15.82 0.16 4.85
CA GLN A 586 14.98 -0.56 3.89
C GLN A 586 13.79 0.26 3.41
N ALA A 587 13.44 0.12 2.14
CA ALA A 587 12.23 0.70 1.55
C ALA A 587 11.02 -0.26 1.60
N ASN A 588 11.21 -1.52 2.01
CA ASN A 588 10.18 -2.55 2.10
C ASN A 588 9.64 -3.04 0.74
N HIS A 589 10.51 -3.15 -0.28
CA HIS A 589 10.20 -3.61 -1.64
C HIS A 589 11.03 -4.85 -2.04
N GLN A 590 11.04 -5.84 -1.15
CA GLN A 590 11.87 -7.03 -1.27
C GLN A 590 11.33 -7.98 -2.35
N THR A 591 12.22 -8.55 -3.15
CA THR A 591 11.86 -9.52 -4.20
C THR A 591 13.03 -10.44 -4.56
N SER A 592 12.79 -11.32 -5.53
CA SER A 592 13.78 -12.09 -6.28
C SER A 592 14.50 -13.24 -5.55
N SER A 593 14.12 -13.56 -4.32
CA SER A 593 14.61 -14.75 -3.58
C SER A 593 14.23 -16.09 -4.23
N CYS A 594 13.25 -16.09 -5.12
CA CYS A 594 12.93 -17.20 -6.02
C CYS A 594 12.83 -16.68 -7.46
N ARG A 595 13.95 -16.18 -7.99
CA ARG A 595 14.01 -15.51 -9.31
C ARG A 595 13.47 -16.38 -10.45
N MET A 596 12.76 -15.74 -11.38
CA MET A 596 12.36 -16.30 -12.67
C MET A 596 13.47 -16.11 -13.71
N GLY A 597 13.67 -17.09 -14.58
CA GLY A 597 14.60 -17.00 -15.71
C GLY A 597 14.26 -18.01 -16.81
N SER A 598 15.10 -18.06 -17.84
CA SER A 598 14.93 -19.01 -18.94
C SER A 598 15.07 -20.47 -18.49
N TYR A 599 14.61 -21.41 -19.31
CA TYR A 599 14.82 -22.85 -19.09
C TYR A 599 16.27 -23.30 -19.15
N SER A 600 17.24 -22.43 -19.42
CA SER A 600 18.67 -22.74 -19.36
C SER A 600 19.40 -21.88 -18.31
N ASP A 601 18.68 -21.00 -17.61
CA ASP A 601 19.25 -20.11 -16.62
C ASP A 601 19.46 -20.86 -15.29
N THR A 602 20.70 -21.25 -15.01
CA THR A 602 21.07 -21.94 -13.77
C THR A 602 20.97 -21.05 -12.53
N THR A 603 20.78 -19.74 -12.69
CA THR A 603 20.58 -18.78 -11.59
C THR A 603 19.09 -18.58 -11.27
N ALA A 604 18.19 -19.23 -12.02
CA ALA A 604 16.75 -19.15 -11.82
C ALA A 604 16.23 -20.28 -10.91
N VAL A 605 15.20 -19.95 -10.13
CA VAL A 605 14.44 -20.90 -9.33
C VAL A 605 13.19 -21.36 -10.08
N VAL A 606 12.58 -20.47 -10.86
CA VAL A 606 11.37 -20.78 -11.65
C VAL A 606 11.53 -20.44 -13.13
N ASP A 607 10.80 -21.17 -13.96
CA ASP A 607 10.68 -20.93 -15.40
C ASP A 607 9.71 -19.76 -15.71
N PRO A 608 9.56 -19.35 -16.99
CA PRO A 608 8.63 -18.28 -17.37
C PRO A 608 7.15 -18.56 -17.09
N GLN A 609 6.78 -19.81 -16.78
CA GLN A 609 5.43 -20.20 -16.33
C GLN A 609 5.35 -20.31 -14.80
N LEU A 610 6.38 -19.81 -14.11
CA LEU A 610 6.53 -19.76 -12.66
C LEU A 610 6.63 -21.15 -12.00
N SER A 611 6.97 -22.19 -12.76
CA SER A 611 7.15 -23.55 -12.26
C SER A 611 8.59 -23.75 -11.76
N LEU A 612 8.78 -24.52 -10.69
CA LEU A 612 10.13 -24.80 -10.14
C LEU A 612 11.04 -25.56 -11.13
N GLY A 613 12.14 -24.92 -11.57
CA GLY A 613 13.31 -25.51 -12.23
C GLY A 613 13.11 -26.39 -13.50
N HIS A 614 14.23 -26.80 -14.11
CA HIS A 614 14.40 -27.59 -15.36
C HIS A 614 13.79 -29.01 -15.37
N CYS A 615 12.80 -29.28 -14.53
CA CYS A 615 12.05 -30.52 -14.50
C CYS A 615 10.99 -30.52 -15.62
N HIS A 616 11.41 -30.44 -16.87
CA HIS A 616 10.58 -30.94 -17.97
C HIS A 616 10.65 -32.47 -17.99
N PRO A 617 9.53 -33.19 -17.99
CA PRO A 617 9.30 -34.08 -19.09
C PRO A 617 8.92 -33.22 -20.30
N LEU A 618 9.71 -33.30 -21.37
CA LEU A 618 9.33 -32.86 -22.71
C LEU A 618 7.95 -33.40 -23.06
N ILE A 619 6.87 -32.60 -22.95
CA ILE A 619 5.62 -32.81 -23.69
C ILE A 619 5.00 -31.44 -24.00
N SER A 620 5.25 -30.95 -25.21
CA SER A 620 4.40 -29.96 -25.88
C SER A 620 3.14 -30.67 -26.34
N ILE A 621 1.96 -30.32 -25.79
CA ILE A 621 0.68 -30.60 -26.46
C ILE A 621 -0.20 -29.35 -26.36
N SER A 622 -0.33 -28.69 -27.51
CA SER A 622 -1.39 -27.74 -27.83
C SER A 622 -2.71 -28.49 -28.03
N THR A 623 -3.82 -27.82 -27.69
CA THR A 623 -5.22 -28.17 -28.01
C THR A 623 -5.91 -29.29 -27.22
N SER A 624 -6.83 -28.87 -26.33
CA SER A 624 -8.20 -29.39 -26.18
C SER A 624 -8.47 -30.90 -26.38
N ASP A 625 -7.86 -31.78 -25.56
CA ASP A 625 -8.34 -33.14 -25.36
C ASP A 625 -8.66 -33.42 -23.88
N PRO A 626 -9.95 -33.50 -23.48
CA PRO A 626 -10.35 -33.73 -22.09
C PRO A 626 -9.99 -35.11 -21.54
N LYS A 627 -9.33 -36.00 -22.32
CA LYS A 627 -8.91 -37.33 -21.84
C LYS A 627 -7.43 -37.44 -21.40
N ILE A 628 -6.61 -36.39 -21.52
CA ILE A 628 -5.19 -36.41 -21.12
C ILE A 628 -4.91 -35.69 -19.78
N ILE A 629 -5.89 -35.02 -19.18
CA ILE A 629 -5.74 -34.28 -17.91
C ILE A 629 -5.62 -35.20 -16.66
N GLN A 630 -5.88 -36.51 -16.79
CA GLN A 630 -5.84 -37.44 -15.64
C GLN A 630 -4.46 -38.04 -15.29
N LYS A 631 -3.36 -37.67 -15.97
CA LYS A 631 -2.06 -38.34 -15.76
C LYS A 631 -0.85 -37.43 -15.49
N LEU A 632 -1.03 -36.12 -15.35
CA LEU A 632 0.11 -35.24 -15.05
C LEU A 632 0.33 -35.12 -13.52
N PRO A 633 1.56 -35.35 -13.03
CA PRO A 633 1.87 -35.19 -11.61
C PRO A 633 1.72 -33.72 -11.17
N PRO A 634 1.39 -33.45 -9.90
CA PRO A 634 1.21 -32.08 -9.47
C PRO A 634 2.51 -31.26 -9.55
N ARG A 635 2.38 -30.01 -10.02
CA ARG A 635 3.51 -29.06 -10.15
C ARG A 635 3.52 -28.05 -9.02
N VAL A 636 4.70 -27.54 -8.68
CA VAL A 636 4.82 -26.39 -7.77
C VAL A 636 5.03 -25.13 -8.59
N LYS A 637 4.20 -24.11 -8.33
CA LYS A 637 4.39 -22.76 -8.87
C LYS A 637 4.60 -21.74 -7.77
N ILE A 638 5.24 -20.62 -8.09
CA ILE A 638 5.38 -19.48 -7.18
C ILE A 638 4.62 -18.29 -7.74
N ALA A 639 3.64 -17.77 -7.00
CA ALA A 639 2.92 -16.56 -7.39
C ALA A 639 3.45 -15.33 -6.64
N THR A 640 3.68 -14.25 -7.37
CA THR A 640 4.14 -12.96 -6.84
C THR A 640 3.08 -11.89 -7.06
N GLY A 641 2.92 -10.99 -6.09
CA GLY A 641 1.89 -9.95 -6.13
C GLY A 641 2.26 -8.84 -7.10
N VAL A 642 1.28 -8.37 -7.88
CA VAL A 642 1.44 -7.37 -8.94
C VAL A 642 1.29 -5.93 -8.40
N TYR A 643 1.56 -5.69 -7.11
CA TYR A 643 1.77 -4.33 -6.59
C TYR A 643 3.24 -3.99 -6.78
N ILE A 644 3.66 -3.76 -8.02
CA ILE A 644 5.06 -3.45 -8.33
C ILE A 644 5.31 -2.00 -7.94
N LEU A 645 5.61 -1.75 -6.66
CA LEU A 645 6.31 -0.52 -6.27
C LEU A 645 7.74 -0.60 -6.81
N GLN A 646 7.81 -0.35 -8.11
CA GLN A 646 8.99 -0.12 -8.93
C GLN A 646 9.89 -1.31 -9.21
N SER A 647 10.59 -1.13 -10.31
CA SER A 647 11.37 -2.12 -10.98
C SER A 647 12.63 -2.48 -10.23
N GLN A 648 12.99 -3.75 -10.36
CA GLN A 648 14.33 -4.21 -10.06
C GLN A 648 14.83 -4.99 -11.26
N ARG A 649 15.99 -4.59 -11.76
CA ARG A 649 16.67 -5.27 -12.86
C ARG A 649 17.37 -6.51 -12.33
N ALA A 650 16.90 -7.66 -12.78
CA ALA A 650 17.80 -8.79 -12.97
C ALA A 650 18.82 -8.38 -14.05
N LYS A 651 20.06 -8.82 -13.91
CA LYS A 651 21.06 -8.77 -14.98
C LYS A 651 21.39 -10.20 -15.38
N TYR A 652 21.49 -10.47 -16.67
CA TYR A 652 22.09 -11.68 -17.25
C TYR A 652 23.22 -11.31 -18.22
N ASN A 653 24.29 -12.12 -18.24
CA ASN A 653 25.37 -12.02 -19.24
C ASN A 653 24.88 -12.62 -20.57
N SER A 654 24.54 -11.77 -21.54
CA SER A 654 23.81 -12.12 -22.75
C SER A 654 24.59 -12.95 -23.78
N ASN A 655 23.97 -13.99 -24.34
CA ASN A 655 24.16 -14.43 -25.74
C ASN A 655 22.90 -15.16 -26.26
N ALA A 656 22.46 -14.75 -27.45
CA ALA A 656 21.42 -15.31 -28.35
C ALA A 656 19.93 -14.94 -28.13
N VAL A 657 19.32 -14.36 -29.18
CA VAL A 657 17.89 -14.03 -29.34
C VAL A 657 17.46 -14.41 -30.76
N ASP A 658 16.26 -14.99 -30.93
CA ASP A 658 15.50 -14.94 -32.20
C ASP A 658 13.97 -14.97 -31.93
N PRO A 659 13.13 -14.10 -32.54
CA PRO A 659 11.69 -14.02 -32.26
C PRO A 659 10.80 -14.28 -33.48
N THR A 660 9.68 -15.02 -33.33
CA THR A 660 8.48 -14.79 -34.17
C THR A 660 7.23 -15.45 -33.56
N CYS A 661 6.12 -14.70 -33.47
CA CYS A 661 4.81 -15.03 -34.06
C CYS A 661 3.69 -14.10 -33.51
N GLN A 662 2.89 -13.53 -34.43
CA GLN A 662 1.65 -12.77 -34.22
C GLN A 662 0.45 -13.61 -34.69
N LEU A 663 -0.75 -13.31 -34.16
CA LEU A 663 -2.15 -13.63 -34.61
C LEU A 663 -2.96 -14.06 -33.36
N CYS A 664 -4.12 -13.54 -32.97
CA CYS A 664 -5.32 -13.17 -33.71
C CYS A 664 -6.11 -12.04 -33.01
N LYS A 665 -7.01 -11.43 -33.80
CA LYS A 665 -7.85 -10.26 -33.52
C LYS A 665 -9.35 -10.62 -33.61
N ASN A 666 -10.14 -9.78 -32.94
CA ASN A 666 -11.52 -9.33 -33.22
C ASN A 666 -12.74 -10.10 -32.66
N GLY A 667 -13.68 -9.29 -32.16
CA GLY A 667 -15.08 -9.64 -31.84
C GLY A 667 -15.72 -8.63 -30.89
N GLU A 668 -16.02 -7.41 -31.35
CA GLU A 668 -16.90 -6.42 -30.69
C GLU A 668 -18.35 -6.58 -31.18
N GLU A 669 -19.30 -5.99 -30.43
CA GLU A 669 -20.60 -5.37 -30.81
C GLU A 669 -21.81 -5.81 -29.92
N THR A 670 -22.76 -4.99 -29.41
CA THR A 670 -23.01 -3.52 -29.29
C THR A 670 -24.27 -3.26 -28.38
N LEU A 671 -24.27 -2.16 -27.59
CA LEU A 671 -25.32 -1.21 -27.10
C LEU A 671 -26.83 -1.59 -26.96
N SER A 672 -27.74 -0.91 -26.22
CA SER A 672 -27.80 0.18 -25.21
C SER A 672 -29.28 0.51 -24.84
N HIS A 673 -29.45 1.32 -23.76
CA HIS A 673 -30.55 2.25 -23.40
C HIS A 673 -31.75 1.67 -22.61
N PHE A 674 -32.30 2.28 -21.54
CA PHE A 674 -32.68 3.69 -21.26
C PHE A 674 -32.80 3.88 -19.70
N LEU A 675 -32.06 4.78 -19.01
CA LEU A 675 -32.33 6.18 -18.58
C LEU A 675 -33.28 6.44 -17.36
N LEU A 676 -32.71 7.11 -16.34
CA LEU A 676 -33.21 8.25 -15.50
C LEU A 676 -34.59 8.15 -14.80
N THR A 677 -34.80 8.41 -13.50
CA THR A 677 -34.69 9.70 -12.75
C THR A 677 -35.10 9.36 -11.28
N CYS A 678 -34.46 9.83 -10.19
CA CYS A 678 -34.71 11.13 -9.55
C CYS A 678 -33.65 11.44 -8.48
N VAL A 679 -33.02 12.61 -8.66
CA VAL A 679 -32.37 13.40 -7.60
C VAL A 679 -33.39 14.42 -7.14
N THR A 680 -33.71 14.43 -5.84
CA THR A 680 -34.06 15.64 -5.07
C THR A 680 -34.20 15.24 -3.61
N LEU A 681 -33.24 15.61 -2.75
CA LEU A 681 -33.44 15.90 -1.31
C LEU A 681 -32.16 16.40 -0.62
N ASP A 682 -31.24 17.07 -1.33
CA ASP A 682 -29.91 17.41 -0.79
C ASP A 682 -29.76 18.88 -0.31
N ALA A 683 -30.83 19.69 -0.33
CA ALA A 683 -30.72 21.12 -0.06
C ALA A 683 -31.16 21.59 1.35
N VAL A 684 -31.58 20.71 2.26
CA VAL A 684 -32.20 21.12 3.55
C VAL A 684 -31.41 20.74 4.81
N ARG A 685 -30.37 19.89 4.71
CA ARG A 685 -29.72 19.29 5.91
C ARG A 685 -28.60 20.11 6.54
N LYS A 686 -27.88 20.93 5.79
CA LYS A 686 -26.61 21.53 6.24
C LYS A 686 -26.73 22.50 7.44
N PRO A 687 -27.69 23.46 7.47
CA PRO A 687 -27.74 24.47 8.54
C PRO A 687 -28.22 23.94 9.89
N ILE A 688 -29.04 22.88 9.88
CA ILE A 688 -29.61 22.29 11.10
C ILE A 688 -28.57 21.39 11.78
N LEU A 689 -27.77 20.66 11.00
CA LEU A 689 -26.71 19.79 11.54
C LEU A 689 -25.54 20.58 12.13
N GLU A 690 -25.12 21.69 11.52
CA GLU A 690 -24.08 22.56 12.09
C GLU A 690 -24.46 23.08 13.48
N LYS A 691 -25.76 23.29 13.72
CA LYS A 691 -26.29 23.72 15.02
C LYS A 691 -26.26 22.61 16.06
N ILE A 692 -26.47 21.35 15.65
CA ILE A 692 -26.40 20.17 16.53
C ILE A 692 -24.94 19.91 16.95
N VAL A 693 -24.00 19.94 16.01
CA VAL A 693 -22.57 19.70 16.27
C VAL A 693 -21.99 20.76 17.21
N ARG A 694 -22.29 22.06 16.98
CA ARG A 694 -21.86 23.14 17.89
C ARG A 694 -22.46 23.03 19.29
N THR A 695 -23.70 22.54 19.39
CA THR A 695 -24.37 22.36 20.69
C THR A 695 -23.79 21.16 21.44
N ALA A 696 -23.49 20.06 20.76
CA ALA A 696 -22.79 18.91 21.33
C ALA A 696 -21.40 19.31 21.83
N GLY A 697 -20.62 20.05 21.03
CA GLY A 697 -19.29 20.54 21.44
C GLY A 697 -19.31 21.42 22.71
N ARG A 698 -20.32 22.28 22.89
CA ARG A 698 -20.47 23.07 24.13
C ARG A 698 -20.83 22.22 25.35
N ILE A 699 -21.74 21.28 25.20
CA ILE A 699 -22.19 20.39 26.27
C ILE A 699 -21.03 19.56 26.83
N PHE A 700 -20.12 19.11 25.95
CA PHE A 700 -18.92 18.37 26.36
C PHE A 700 -17.85 19.22 27.04
N SER A 701 -17.79 20.54 26.78
CA SER A 701 -16.86 21.44 27.46
C SER A 701 -17.24 21.73 28.93
N GLU A 702 -18.52 21.54 29.29
CA GLU A 702 -19.05 21.85 30.62
C GLU A 702 -19.00 20.66 31.61
N SER A 703 -18.68 19.44 31.17
CA SER A 703 -18.73 18.22 32.01
C SER A 703 -17.45 17.92 32.82
N ASN A 704 -16.46 18.82 32.83
CA ASN A 704 -15.15 18.61 33.45
C ASN A 704 -15.12 18.83 34.99
N ARG A 705 -15.95 18.11 35.75
CA ARG A 705 -15.86 18.03 37.22
C ARG A 705 -16.24 16.65 37.74
N LEU A 706 -15.28 15.73 37.81
CA LEU A 706 -15.36 14.51 38.63
C LEU A 706 -14.03 14.25 39.35
N ASN A 707 -14.12 13.83 40.62
CA ASN A 707 -13.01 13.72 41.57
C ASN A 707 -12.06 12.55 41.23
N ASN A 708 -10.75 12.82 41.29
CA ASN A 708 -9.65 11.96 40.83
C ASN A 708 -9.45 10.61 41.57
N ILE A 709 -10.17 10.35 42.68
CA ILE A 709 -9.94 9.16 43.53
C ILE A 709 -10.68 7.92 43.02
N GLU A 710 -11.86 8.07 42.41
CA GLU A 710 -12.61 6.94 41.85
C GLU A 710 -12.02 6.44 40.53
N LEU A 711 -11.48 7.34 39.73
CA LEU A 711 -10.80 7.01 38.47
C LEU A 711 -9.56 6.14 38.72
N LEU A 712 -8.79 6.43 39.78
CA LEU A 712 -7.63 5.64 40.19
C LEU A 712 -8.01 4.22 40.62
N ARG A 713 -9.17 4.03 41.26
CA ARG A 713 -9.64 2.69 41.69
C ARG A 713 -10.17 1.85 40.52
N LEU A 714 -10.83 2.49 39.55
CA LEU A 714 -11.27 1.85 38.30
C LEU A 714 -10.08 1.37 37.45
N ILE A 715 -8.98 2.13 37.43
CA ILE A 715 -7.78 1.78 36.66
C ILE A 715 -7.01 0.60 37.29
N CYS A 716 -7.00 0.50 38.63
CA CYS A 716 -6.23 -0.53 39.33
C CYS A 716 -6.94 -1.89 39.48
N ASP A 717 -8.28 -1.93 39.53
CA ASP A 717 -9.07 -3.18 39.56
C ASP A 717 -10.46 -2.99 38.90
N PRO A 718 -10.50 -2.90 37.55
CA PRO A 718 -11.72 -2.54 36.82
C PRO A 718 -12.84 -3.58 36.96
N TYR A 719 -12.50 -4.85 37.20
CA TYR A 719 -13.48 -5.92 37.25
C TYR A 719 -14.25 -5.94 38.57
N ASN A 720 -13.56 -5.84 39.72
CA ASN A 720 -14.24 -5.82 41.02
C ASN A 720 -14.92 -4.48 41.32
N TYR A 721 -14.36 -3.36 40.84
CA TYR A 721 -14.98 -2.05 41.04
C TYR A 721 -16.31 -1.92 40.27
N CYS A 722 -16.36 -2.36 39.00
CA CYS A 722 -17.59 -2.39 38.21
C CYS A 722 -18.62 -3.39 38.73
N LYS A 723 -18.18 -4.53 39.29
CA LYS A 723 -19.07 -5.54 39.85
C LYS A 723 -19.75 -5.09 41.16
N ASN A 724 -19.05 -4.31 41.99
CA ASN A 724 -19.56 -3.89 43.30
C ASN A 724 -20.28 -2.54 43.30
N ASN A 725 -20.16 -1.75 42.22
CA ASN A 725 -20.74 -0.39 42.12
C ASN A 725 -21.61 -0.19 40.88
N SER A 726 -22.04 -1.28 40.22
CA SER A 726 -22.79 -1.25 38.96
C SER A 726 -24.01 -0.33 39.03
N ASP A 727 -24.77 -0.40 40.13
CA ASP A 727 -26.02 0.33 40.28
C ASP A 727 -25.77 1.82 40.48
N GLN A 728 -24.72 2.19 41.24
CA GLN A 728 -24.35 3.58 41.48
C GLN A 728 -23.71 4.24 40.24
N ILE A 729 -22.94 3.47 39.47
CA ILE A 729 -22.40 3.89 38.17
C ILE A 729 -23.54 4.10 37.18
N PHE A 730 -24.50 3.16 37.13
CA PHE A 730 -25.68 3.29 36.27
C PHE A 730 -26.56 4.48 36.68
N ASP A 731 -26.77 4.72 37.98
CA ASP A 731 -27.55 5.84 38.48
C ASP A 731 -26.89 7.20 38.19
N ASN A 732 -25.56 7.28 38.31
CA ASN A 732 -24.79 8.50 38.00
C ASN A 732 -24.78 8.79 36.50
N ILE A 733 -24.57 7.75 35.67
CA ILE A 733 -24.65 7.86 34.21
C ILE A 733 -26.09 8.23 33.78
N SER A 734 -27.11 7.64 34.40
CA SER A 734 -28.51 7.92 34.10
C SER A 734 -28.90 9.34 34.51
N LYS A 735 -28.48 9.84 35.69
CA LYS A 735 -28.72 11.24 36.12
C LYS A 735 -28.06 12.28 35.19
N ILE A 736 -26.93 11.94 34.57
CA ILE A 736 -26.22 12.79 33.60
C ILE A 736 -26.87 12.73 32.21
N LEU A 737 -27.20 11.52 31.75
CA LEU A 737 -27.70 11.29 30.39
C LEU A 737 -29.21 11.54 30.25
N GLU A 738 -30.03 11.29 31.26
CA GLU A 738 -31.50 11.35 31.13
C GLU A 738 -32.04 12.74 30.78
N PRO A 739 -31.57 13.87 31.37
CA PRO A 739 -32.01 15.20 30.97
C PRO A 739 -31.52 15.59 29.56
N GLN A 740 -30.33 15.11 29.16
CA GLN A 740 -29.71 15.43 27.87
C GLN A 740 -30.31 14.58 26.73
N CYS A 741 -30.57 13.30 26.97
CA CYS A 741 -31.31 12.41 26.09
C CYS A 741 -32.76 12.86 25.93
N ARG A 742 -33.44 13.33 26.98
CA ARG A 742 -34.80 13.92 26.84
C ARG A 742 -34.81 15.16 25.95
N LYS A 743 -33.81 16.04 26.05
CA LYS A 743 -33.68 17.22 25.14
C LYS A 743 -33.40 16.80 23.70
N MET A 744 -32.51 15.83 23.50
CA MET A 744 -32.16 15.30 22.18
C MET A 744 -33.33 14.55 21.53
N LEU A 745 -34.04 13.70 22.29
CA LEU A 745 -35.27 13.04 21.87
C LEU A 745 -36.37 14.04 21.55
N HIS A 746 -36.55 15.09 22.35
CA HIS A 746 -37.56 16.12 22.07
C HIS A 746 -37.27 16.86 20.75
N LEU A 747 -36.00 17.15 20.47
CA LEU A 747 -35.54 17.80 19.24
C LEU A 747 -35.70 16.87 18.02
N LEU A 748 -35.34 15.59 18.17
CA LEU A 748 -35.51 14.56 17.14
C LEU A 748 -36.99 14.32 16.83
N HIS A 749 -37.85 14.28 17.86
CA HIS A 749 -39.30 14.11 17.70
C HIS A 749 -39.92 15.31 16.98
N THR A 750 -39.62 16.55 17.41
CA THR A 750 -40.17 17.75 16.75
C THR A 750 -39.66 17.92 15.33
N THR A 751 -38.43 17.51 15.04
CA THR A 751 -37.84 17.55 13.68
C THR A 751 -38.45 16.49 12.76
N ARG A 752 -38.67 15.27 13.26
CA ARG A 752 -39.35 14.18 12.52
C ARG A 752 -40.78 14.54 12.13
N TYR A 753 -41.54 15.22 13.01
CA TYR A 753 -42.92 15.62 12.71
C TYR A 753 -43.03 16.77 11.70
N ARG A 754 -42.09 17.73 11.71
CA ARG A 754 -42.02 18.80 10.71
C ARG A 754 -41.64 18.27 9.32
N LEU A 755 -40.79 17.25 9.25
CA LEU A 755 -40.40 16.60 8.00
C LEU A 755 -41.54 15.74 7.37
N LEU A 756 -42.55 15.37 8.16
CA LEU A 756 -43.70 14.55 7.72
C LEU A 756 -44.99 15.36 7.46
N GLY A 757 -44.99 16.68 7.67
CA GLY A 757 -46.11 17.57 7.30
C GLY A 757 -47.41 17.42 8.11
N LEU A 758 -47.39 16.82 9.30
CA LEU A 758 -48.60 16.57 10.10
C LEU A 758 -49.01 17.76 10.98
N ASP A 759 -50.31 18.10 10.96
CA ASP A 759 -50.88 19.24 11.69
C ASP A 759 -50.85 19.07 13.23
N THR A 760 -50.33 20.11 13.88
CA THR A 760 -50.15 20.27 15.34
C THR A 760 -51.43 20.14 16.19
N LYS A 761 -52.64 20.18 15.62
CA LYS A 761 -53.88 20.03 16.40
C LYS A 761 -54.15 18.59 16.91
N GLN A 762 -53.62 17.54 16.27
CA GLN A 762 -53.81 16.16 16.76
C GLN A 762 -52.94 15.80 17.98
N LEU A 763 -51.89 16.58 18.28
CA LEU A 763 -50.97 16.34 19.39
C LEU A 763 -51.59 16.57 20.78
N LYS A 764 -52.65 17.38 20.90
CA LYS A 764 -53.33 17.58 22.19
C LYS A 764 -54.20 16.38 22.62
N LYS A 765 -54.62 15.52 21.68
CA LYS A 765 -55.54 14.40 21.99
C LYS A 765 -54.84 13.08 22.31
N ARG A 766 -53.56 12.91 21.93
CA ARG A 766 -52.76 11.70 22.21
C ARG A 766 -51.79 11.82 23.39
N ARG A 767 -51.74 12.96 24.07
CA ARG A 767 -50.83 13.21 25.20
C ARG A 767 -51.26 12.55 26.53
N LYS A 768 -52.29 11.70 26.52
CA LYS A 768 -52.88 11.06 27.73
C LYS A 768 -52.76 9.53 27.76
N VAL A 769 -51.99 8.95 26.84
CA VAL A 769 -51.48 7.57 26.86
C VAL A 769 -49.97 7.67 26.75
#